data_AF-A0AB73MYP1-F1
#
_entry.id   AF-A0AB73MYP1-F1
#
_cell.length_a   1.000
_cell.length_b   1.000
_cell.length_c   1.000
_cell.angle_alpha   90.00
_cell.angle_beta   90.00
_cell.angle_gamma   90.00
#
_symmetry.space_group_name_H-M   'P 1'
#
loop_
_entity.id
_entity.type
_entity.pdbx_description
1 polymer ?
#
loop_
_entity_poly.entity_id
_entity_poly.type
_entity_poly.pdbx_seq_one_letter_code
_entity_poly.pdbx_strand_id
1 'polypeptide(L)'
;MPIFSPDRHACAPSYVKLTKQPITGGTYRPLANDEDSNACAPSTLSGHHSSRLYTQKSAIHATSDNTSVFIPKVDAPHLPKTANDESIDEAANNSTHSAPPSAEIQLAQANEHPLMQAIEVCKQSVHTTAKALSTAGHAVAKAANATGHAIHTAATTVKTAWHTFTSLKAVQFIIKFFQSTYPLWKKRHRFSYSFYAIIIAALSAFEVIFIQWGMYSEPEYEKGVEIDKTTRILDSVAGQTTKFVTQMWLEQKNLVLLNFIILIAIYLTLIFVLNRFWVSTAIFGTVMTTYAVANHVKMQTRNEPVLPADLNFITGGNTSELTSFIPKSSQGLVNSAVTGVTWLVIICIIMQFIDGRNGIIHCTWRRPFASVKNFTGTLTRIAAAVCSVALCFSFVWGFGNDGYWSTQFAQSMGDSPQIWNGLADSTSNGPVVNFLRLAHTKTMDKPEGYSQETMQAIAKKYAKQAQQINKTRNTNMTDNTVIMMLSETFSDPTRVPGVSFSEDPIPNIRQIKTQTTSGLMLSPGYGGGTANIEYQALTGLSMANYSPTLSIAYQQLVPSLKWAPTINQAWNAANGSKKASIALHAFNRNMYFRDLNYKKFQFSQFFATDGKPQLTGLHAIDSAWYVSDESFYSEVLKKVTDSNENRFYQVVTMQNHMPYEDLYQNNEFKEMDASDLPADEKLNLDTYTKGLNYTDQSTFVFLSQLNEINRPITVLFYGDHLPGFYSTAYSDKKNILGLHETDYFIWSNQASCSANTKLDAVSSDYTSSNYFSAQLAEHLNAKVSPYLAFLTEMHRVIPAMSVPDSSGSSSAPTYLDSNGNLIKKKNLSKQAKQLLHDYQLIQYDMSVGKNYLKDTGFVDLPK
;
A
#
# COMPACT_ATOMS: atom_id res chain seq x y z
N MET A 1 -47.88 -19.29 -25.86
CA MET A 1 -48.88 -20.10 -26.61
C MET A 1 -48.70 -19.77 -28.09
N PRO A 2 -49.04 -20.64 -29.08
CA PRO A 2 -49.95 -21.80 -29.01
C PRO A 2 -49.43 -22.99 -28.20
N ILE A 3 -50.27 -24.02 -28.11
CA ILE A 3 -50.09 -25.30 -27.41
C ILE A 3 -50.46 -26.41 -28.40
N PHE A 4 -49.71 -27.51 -28.46
CA PHE A 4 -50.24 -28.87 -28.37
C PHE A 4 -49.12 -29.91 -28.23
N SER A 5 -49.37 -30.90 -27.37
CA SER A 5 -48.68 -32.18 -27.26
C SER A 5 -49.78 -33.25 -27.28
N PRO A 6 -49.51 -34.50 -27.69
CA PRO A 6 -49.54 -35.52 -26.65
C PRO A 6 -48.59 -36.72 -26.81
N ASP A 7 -48.34 -37.33 -25.64
CA ASP A 7 -48.18 -38.77 -25.34
C ASP A 7 -47.06 -39.65 -25.96
N ARG A 8 -46.24 -40.16 -25.03
CA ARG A 8 -45.93 -41.58 -24.77
C ARG A 8 -45.72 -42.52 -25.98
N HIS A 9 -44.55 -43.16 -26.00
CA HIS A 9 -44.43 -44.48 -25.37
C HIS A 9 -42.94 -44.84 -25.13
N ALA A 10 -42.68 -45.69 -24.14
CA ALA A 10 -41.34 -46.16 -23.79
C ALA A 10 -41.20 -47.68 -23.96
N CYS A 11 -40.04 -48.14 -24.43
CA CYS A 11 -39.45 -49.37 -23.91
C CYS A 11 -37.94 -49.44 -24.20
N ALA A 12 -37.21 -50.07 -23.29
CA ALA A 12 -35.83 -50.52 -23.49
C ALA A 12 -35.80 -52.05 -23.55
N PRO A 13 -34.78 -52.67 -24.15
CA PRO A 13 -34.57 -54.11 -24.05
C PRO A 13 -33.71 -54.47 -22.82
N SER A 14 -34.35 -55.01 -21.79
CA SER A 14 -33.73 -56.03 -20.90
C SER A 14 -33.81 -57.40 -21.59
N TYR A 15 -33.10 -58.47 -21.21
CA TYR A 15 -33.06 -59.24 -19.94
C TYR A 15 -31.74 -60.07 -19.92
N VAL A 16 -31.29 -60.75 -18.84
CA VAL A 16 -31.85 -61.93 -18.13
C VAL A 16 -30.96 -62.24 -16.90
N LYS A 17 -31.38 -62.81 -15.75
CA LYS A 17 -32.65 -62.88 -14.96
C LYS A 17 -32.30 -63.52 -13.58
N LEU A 18 -32.61 -62.85 -12.46
CA LEU A 18 -33.06 -63.44 -11.15
C LEU A 18 -32.07 -64.37 -10.37
N THR A 19 -32.04 -64.54 -9.05
CA THR A 19 -32.70 -63.99 -7.81
C THR A 19 -31.78 -64.33 -6.59
N LYS A 20 -32.03 -64.14 -5.28
CA LYS A 20 -33.23 -63.82 -4.46
C LYS A 20 -32.82 -63.03 -3.16
N GLN A 21 -33.59 -63.18 -2.09
CA GLN A 21 -33.51 -62.56 -0.75
C GLN A 21 -34.34 -63.43 0.24
N PRO A 22 -34.42 -63.15 1.56
CA PRO A 22 -33.51 -62.46 2.51
C PRO A 22 -33.31 -63.29 3.82
N ILE A 23 -32.74 -62.71 4.90
CA ILE A 23 -33.21 -62.80 6.32
C ILE A 23 -32.35 -61.94 7.29
N THR A 24 -32.85 -61.72 8.52
CA THR A 24 -32.42 -60.73 9.53
C THR A 24 -31.32 -61.17 10.50
N GLY A 25 -30.65 -60.19 11.13
CA GLY A 25 -29.53 -60.36 12.06
C GLY A 25 -29.80 -60.92 13.47
N GLY A 26 -28.79 -60.83 14.34
CA GLY A 26 -28.80 -61.30 15.73
C GLY A 26 -27.42 -61.24 16.39
N THR A 27 -27.37 -61.09 17.71
CA THR A 27 -26.14 -61.06 18.54
C THR A 27 -26.03 -62.31 19.44
N TYR A 28 -24.93 -62.39 20.20
CA TYR A 28 -24.52 -63.42 21.20
C TYR A 28 -23.76 -64.64 20.66
N ARG A 29 -22.96 -65.39 21.44
CA ARG A 29 -22.05 -65.20 22.61
C ARG A 29 -21.42 -66.61 22.88
N PRO A 30 -20.90 -67.04 24.05
CA PRO A 30 -19.74 -67.93 24.08
C PRO A 30 -20.09 -69.43 24.19
N LEU A 31 -19.07 -70.27 24.05
CA LEU A 31 -19.11 -71.68 24.43
C LEU A 31 -19.01 -71.88 25.95
N ALA A 32 -19.72 -72.90 26.41
CA ALA A 32 -19.82 -73.44 27.76
C ALA A 32 -20.38 -74.88 27.61
N ASN A 33 -20.17 -75.87 28.49
CA ASN A 33 -19.37 -76.00 29.71
C ASN A 33 -18.54 -77.30 29.62
N ASP A 34 -17.63 -77.51 30.58
CA ASP A 34 -17.37 -78.84 31.13
C ASP A 34 -17.52 -78.76 32.66
N GLU A 35 -17.94 -79.85 33.30
CA GLU A 35 -18.16 -79.93 34.75
C GLU A 35 -16.88 -80.40 35.46
N ASP A 36 -16.53 -79.85 36.65
CA ASP A 36 -16.83 -80.51 37.94
C ASP A 36 -16.23 -79.83 39.19
N SER A 37 -16.94 -79.93 40.31
CA SER A 37 -16.45 -79.95 41.71
C SER A 37 -15.73 -78.74 42.40
N ASN A 38 -16.29 -78.35 43.55
CA ASN A 38 -15.65 -78.13 44.87
C ASN A 38 -14.51 -77.08 45.11
N ALA A 39 -14.95 -75.89 45.58
CA ALA A 39 -14.68 -75.34 46.92
C ALA A 39 -13.26 -74.93 47.42
N CYS A 40 -13.28 -74.10 48.48
CA CYS A 40 -12.20 -73.68 49.38
C CYS A 40 -11.09 -72.73 48.85
N ALA A 41 -11.03 -71.54 49.44
CA ALA A 41 -9.75 -70.85 49.69
C ALA A 41 -9.01 -71.54 50.84
N PRO A 42 -7.68 -71.40 50.93
CA PRO A 42 -7.18 -70.53 52.00
C PRO A 42 -6.00 -69.64 51.59
N SER A 43 -5.49 -68.88 52.55
CA SER A 43 -4.40 -67.91 52.42
C SER A 43 -3.01 -68.49 52.78
N THR A 44 -1.99 -67.65 52.58
CA THR A 44 -0.59 -67.77 53.04
C THR A 44 0.37 -68.73 52.30
N LEU A 45 1.44 -68.14 51.75
CA LEU A 45 2.80 -68.46 52.20
C LEU A 45 3.71 -67.23 52.04
N SER A 46 4.89 -67.26 52.67
CA SER A 46 5.89 -66.19 52.71
C SER A 46 7.21 -66.66 52.08
N GLY A 47 7.98 -65.74 51.48
CA GLY A 47 9.29 -66.06 50.90
C GLY A 47 10.15 -64.83 50.58
N HIS A 48 11.09 -64.49 51.45
CA HIS A 48 12.20 -63.58 51.14
C HIS A 48 13.30 -64.30 50.35
N HIS A 49 13.94 -63.65 49.37
CA HIS A 49 15.31 -63.15 49.58
C HIS A 49 15.83 -62.20 48.49
N SER A 50 16.94 -61.54 48.81
CA SER A 50 17.71 -60.61 47.98
C SER A 50 19.02 -61.24 47.49
N SER A 51 19.67 -60.65 46.48
CA SER A 51 21.10 -60.24 46.60
C SER A 51 21.68 -59.48 45.39
N ARG A 52 22.59 -58.55 45.74
CA ARG A 52 23.86 -58.10 45.11
C ARG A 52 24.02 -58.11 43.58
N LEU A 53 24.37 -56.98 42.95
CA LEU A 53 25.69 -56.30 42.94
C LEU A 53 26.82 -57.09 42.24
N TYR A 54 27.31 -56.54 41.13
CA TYR A 54 28.72 -56.60 40.77
C TYR A 54 29.17 -55.25 40.20
N THR A 55 30.44 -54.92 40.41
CA THR A 55 31.11 -53.73 39.88
C THR A 55 32.48 -54.13 39.36
N GLN A 56 32.94 -53.52 38.27
CA GLN A 56 34.36 -53.52 37.96
C GLN A 56 34.78 -52.16 37.40
N LYS A 57 35.99 -51.74 37.77
CA LYS A 57 36.52 -50.40 37.53
C LYS A 57 38.02 -50.53 37.28
N SER A 58 38.46 -50.11 36.09
CA SER A 58 39.88 -50.07 35.72
C SER A 58 40.22 -48.66 35.26
N ALA A 59 41.42 -48.19 35.63
CA ALA A 59 41.96 -46.90 35.21
C ALA A 59 43.45 -47.07 34.92
N ILE A 60 43.93 -46.45 33.84
CA ILE A 60 45.35 -46.40 33.48
C ILE A 60 45.65 -44.96 33.04
N HIS A 61 46.73 -44.40 33.57
CA HIS A 61 47.37 -43.17 33.08
C HIS A 61 48.53 -43.55 32.15
N ALA A 62 48.73 -42.79 31.07
CA ALA A 62 50.00 -42.70 30.36
C ALA A 62 50.13 -41.32 29.68
N THR A 63 51.36 -40.93 29.35
CA THR A 63 51.78 -39.60 28.89
C THR A 63 51.78 -39.43 27.35
N SER A 64 52.24 -38.26 26.88
CA SER A 64 52.27 -37.80 25.49
C SER A 64 53.41 -38.38 24.65
N ASP A 65 53.31 -38.26 23.32
CA ASP A 65 54.12 -37.28 22.56
C ASP A 65 53.83 -37.27 21.03
N ASN A 66 54.39 -36.25 20.37
CA ASN A 66 54.61 -36.08 18.93
C ASN A 66 53.46 -35.74 17.95
N THR A 67 53.38 -34.43 17.66
CA THR A 67 53.77 -33.85 16.35
C THR A 67 53.18 -34.44 15.06
N SER A 68 52.35 -33.63 14.40
CA SER A 68 52.39 -33.45 12.94
C SER A 68 52.10 -31.99 12.57
N VAL A 69 52.80 -31.47 11.56
CA VAL A 69 52.72 -30.06 11.13
C VAL A 69 51.93 -29.96 9.82
N PHE A 70 51.00 -29.00 9.74
CA PHE A 70 50.58 -28.45 8.44
C PHE A 70 50.29 -26.95 8.53
N ILE A 71 50.72 -26.21 7.51
CA ILE A 71 50.69 -24.73 7.48
C ILE A 71 49.77 -24.30 6.33
N PRO A 72 48.68 -23.54 6.59
CA PRO A 72 47.98 -22.82 5.54
C PRO A 72 48.83 -21.62 5.10
N LYS A 73 48.92 -21.38 3.78
CA LYS A 73 49.65 -20.21 3.25
C LYS A 73 48.98 -18.90 3.65
N VAL A 74 49.81 -17.89 3.85
CA VAL A 74 49.40 -16.48 4.01
C VAL A 74 49.28 -15.84 2.62
N ASP A 75 48.22 -15.08 2.40
CA ASP A 75 48.18 -14.00 1.41
C ASP A 75 47.48 -12.77 2.03
N ALA A 76 48.19 -11.64 2.03
CA ALA A 76 47.75 -10.30 2.41
C ALA A 76 48.80 -9.32 1.80
N PRO A 77 48.41 -8.16 1.23
CA PRO A 77 47.82 -7.03 1.97
C PRO A 77 46.48 -6.55 1.32
N HIS A 78 45.78 -5.46 1.69
CA HIS A 78 46.20 -4.13 2.18
C HIS A 78 45.19 -3.45 3.15
N LEU A 79 45.72 -2.47 3.88
CA LEU A 79 44.99 -1.45 4.66
C LEU A 79 44.91 -0.12 3.88
N PRO A 80 43.81 0.63 4.06
CA PRO A 80 43.87 2.05 4.40
C PRO A 80 43.32 2.24 5.83
N LYS A 81 44.04 2.88 6.77
CA LYS A 81 44.26 4.34 6.94
C LYS A 81 42.97 5.15 7.21
N THR A 82 42.93 5.72 8.42
CA THR A 82 41.93 6.67 8.93
C THR A 82 42.39 8.13 8.81
N ALA A 83 41.53 9.01 8.31
CA ALA A 83 41.61 10.49 8.28
C ALA A 83 40.30 11.00 7.65
N ASN A 84 39.62 12.08 8.07
CA ASN A 84 39.77 12.99 9.22
C ASN A 84 38.35 13.36 9.74
N ASP A 85 38.25 13.84 10.98
CA ASP A 85 37.18 14.76 11.41
C ASP A 85 37.58 16.21 11.12
N GLU A 86 36.61 17.11 10.95
CA GLU A 86 36.89 18.56 10.85
C GLU A 86 35.77 19.39 11.51
N SER A 87 36.18 20.40 12.29
CA SER A 87 35.36 21.46 12.94
C SER A 87 34.29 21.08 13.98
N ILE A 88 34.44 21.60 15.21
CA ILE A 88 33.63 22.70 15.77
C ILE A 88 34.35 23.25 17.02
N ASP A 89 34.12 24.52 17.34
CA ASP A 89 35.04 25.38 18.10
C ASP A 89 34.80 25.52 19.63
N GLU A 90 35.80 26.16 20.27
CA GLU A 90 35.78 26.92 21.54
C GLU A 90 35.35 26.26 22.87
N ALA A 91 36.30 26.20 23.82
CA ALA A 91 36.31 27.14 24.96
C ALA A 91 37.62 27.12 25.81
N ALA A 92 38.21 28.31 26.00
CA ALA A 92 38.99 28.80 27.15
C ALA A 92 40.19 28.01 27.77
N ASN A 93 41.40 28.61 27.64
CA ASN A 93 42.49 28.78 28.64
C ASN A 93 43.06 27.56 29.41
N ASN A 94 44.39 27.43 29.63
CA ASN A 94 45.41 28.47 29.87
C ASN A 94 46.85 28.00 29.46
N SER A 95 47.82 28.91 29.54
CA SER A 95 49.28 28.79 29.23
C SER A 95 50.04 27.64 29.94
N THR A 96 51.29 27.24 29.60
CA THR A 96 52.48 28.02 29.14
C THR A 96 53.52 27.19 28.32
N HIS A 97 54.59 27.84 27.80
CA HIS A 97 55.72 27.33 26.96
C HIS A 97 56.55 26.16 27.58
N SER A 98 57.44 25.39 26.91
CA SER A 98 58.46 25.73 25.86
C SER A 98 58.99 24.51 25.04
N ALA A 99 59.89 24.72 24.06
CA ALA A 99 60.59 23.73 23.21
C ALA A 99 62.04 24.21 22.89
N PRO A 100 62.87 23.67 21.94
CA PRO A 100 63.00 22.36 21.25
C PRO A 100 64.41 21.73 21.62
N PRO A 101 65.39 21.30 20.76
CA PRO A 101 65.43 20.72 19.40
C PRO A 101 66.33 19.45 19.14
N SER A 102 66.19 18.94 17.90
CA SER A 102 66.96 18.07 16.98
C SER A 102 68.47 17.74 17.09
N ALA A 103 68.86 16.58 16.50
CA ALA A 103 70.07 16.33 15.67
C ALA A 103 69.93 14.99 14.86
N GLU A 104 70.77 14.74 13.83
CA GLU A 104 70.48 13.76 12.74
C GLU A 104 71.74 13.18 12.00
N ILE A 105 71.55 12.11 11.19
CA ILE A 105 72.36 11.54 10.06
C ILE A 105 73.81 10.99 10.25
N GLN A 106 74.09 9.74 9.79
CA GLN A 106 74.99 9.36 8.66
C GLN A 106 75.48 7.88 8.66
N LEU A 107 76.08 7.44 7.53
CA LEU A 107 76.31 6.05 7.10
C LEU A 107 77.62 5.96 6.28
N ALA A 108 78.46 4.92 6.47
CA ALA A 108 79.61 4.63 5.60
C ALA A 108 80.02 3.14 5.56
N GLN A 109 80.75 2.77 4.50
CA GLN A 109 81.35 1.46 4.19
C GLN A 109 82.71 1.27 4.90
N ALA A 110 83.46 0.17 4.75
CA ALA A 110 83.21 -1.29 4.74
C ALA A 110 84.59 -1.97 4.52
N ASN A 111 84.90 -3.07 5.21
CA ASN A 111 86.03 -3.96 4.84
C ASN A 111 85.94 -5.31 5.56
N GLU A 112 86.65 -6.32 5.03
CA GLU A 112 86.42 -7.71 5.38
C GLU A 112 87.10 -8.16 6.69
N HIS A 113 86.29 -8.40 7.72
CA HIS A 113 86.59 -9.40 8.76
C HIS A 113 85.34 -10.26 9.13
N PRO A 114 84.45 -10.57 8.16
CA PRO A 114 83.02 -10.40 8.36
C PRO A 114 82.33 -11.54 9.11
N LEU A 115 82.86 -12.77 9.08
CA LEU A 115 82.11 -13.95 9.53
C LEU A 115 82.08 -14.09 11.07
N MET A 116 83.25 -14.03 11.73
CA MET A 116 83.33 -14.19 13.19
C MET A 116 82.71 -13.01 13.95
N GLN A 117 82.92 -11.79 13.45
CA GLN A 117 82.37 -10.59 14.08
C GLN A 117 80.84 -10.49 13.91
N ALA A 118 80.30 -10.94 12.77
CA ALA A 118 78.85 -11.08 12.61
C ALA A 118 78.24 -12.12 13.57
N ILE A 119 78.94 -13.23 13.85
CA ILE A 119 78.48 -14.24 14.81
C ILE A 119 78.46 -13.68 16.24
N GLU A 120 79.45 -12.88 16.65
CA GLU A 120 79.41 -12.17 17.95
C GLU A 120 78.30 -11.12 18.01
N VAL A 121 78.14 -10.29 16.97
CA VAL A 121 77.09 -9.27 16.92
C VAL A 121 75.69 -9.90 16.91
N CYS A 122 75.49 -11.03 16.22
CA CYS A 122 74.26 -11.81 16.31
C CYS A 122 74.05 -12.45 17.69
N LYS A 123 75.10 -12.93 18.36
CA LYS A 123 74.99 -13.41 19.75
C LYS A 123 74.61 -12.28 20.70
N GLN A 124 75.25 -11.11 20.61
CA GLN A 124 74.92 -9.95 21.43
C GLN A 124 73.52 -9.40 21.13
N SER A 125 73.09 -9.33 19.87
CA SER A 125 71.75 -8.86 19.51
C SER A 125 70.65 -9.82 19.94
N VAL A 126 70.85 -11.14 19.80
CA VAL A 126 69.95 -12.17 20.35
C VAL A 126 69.92 -12.10 21.88
N HIS A 127 71.06 -11.97 22.55
CA HIS A 127 71.11 -11.90 24.01
C HIS A 127 70.50 -10.60 24.56
N THR A 128 70.62 -9.49 23.83
CA THR A 128 69.98 -8.20 24.16
C THR A 128 68.48 -8.23 23.90
N THR A 129 68.06 -8.78 22.75
CA THR A 129 66.64 -8.98 22.40
C THR A 129 65.97 -9.95 23.38
N ALA A 130 66.63 -11.03 23.79
CA ALA A 130 66.13 -11.94 24.82
C ALA A 130 66.01 -11.25 26.19
N LYS A 131 66.96 -10.40 26.57
CA LYS A 131 66.91 -9.61 27.82
C LYS A 131 65.80 -8.54 27.75
N ALA A 132 65.58 -7.94 26.58
CA ALA A 132 64.47 -7.02 26.33
C ALA A 132 63.11 -7.74 26.38
N LEU A 133 62.95 -8.90 25.73
CA LEU A 133 61.73 -9.72 25.81
C LEU A 133 61.48 -10.26 27.23
N SER A 134 62.52 -10.63 27.98
CA SER A 134 62.40 -11.02 29.39
C SER A 134 61.96 -9.83 30.25
N THR A 135 62.53 -8.64 30.04
CA THR A 135 62.14 -7.42 30.77
C THR A 135 60.73 -6.97 30.42
N ALA A 136 60.35 -7.01 29.14
CA ALA A 136 59.00 -6.73 28.66
C ALA A 136 58.01 -7.79 29.15
N GLY A 137 58.38 -9.07 29.16
CA GLY A 137 57.59 -10.17 29.70
C GLY A 137 57.36 -10.04 31.20
N HIS A 138 58.36 -9.65 31.98
CA HIS A 138 58.21 -9.31 33.39
C HIS A 138 57.39 -8.03 33.61
N ALA A 139 57.52 -7.01 32.75
CA ALA A 139 56.70 -5.81 32.81
C ALA A 139 55.22 -6.11 32.49
N VAL A 140 54.95 -6.91 31.46
CA VAL A 140 53.60 -7.37 31.08
C VAL A 140 53.03 -8.31 32.13
N ALA A 141 53.81 -9.23 32.71
CA ALA A 141 53.36 -10.07 33.82
C ALA A 141 53.09 -9.26 35.10
N LYS A 142 53.89 -8.23 35.39
CA LYS A 142 53.67 -7.31 36.51
C LYS A 142 52.47 -6.41 36.27
N ALA A 143 52.25 -5.94 35.03
CA ALA A 143 51.05 -5.21 34.64
C ALA A 143 49.80 -6.09 34.67
N ALA A 144 49.87 -7.33 34.17
CA ALA A 144 48.76 -8.30 34.23
C ALA A 144 48.43 -8.71 35.67
N ASN A 145 49.44 -8.88 36.55
CA ASN A 145 49.21 -9.10 37.97
C ASN A 145 48.69 -7.84 38.68
N ALA A 146 49.14 -6.63 38.31
CA ALA A 146 48.62 -5.38 38.87
C ALA A 146 47.17 -5.11 38.42
N THR A 147 46.86 -5.31 37.14
CA THR A 147 45.50 -5.27 36.59
C THR A 147 44.64 -6.39 37.16
N GLY A 148 45.18 -7.59 37.35
CA GLY A 148 44.52 -8.70 38.04
C GLY A 148 44.21 -8.38 39.49
N HIS A 149 45.14 -7.78 40.23
CA HIS A 149 44.90 -7.29 41.59
C HIS A 149 43.93 -6.11 41.62
N ALA A 150 43.96 -5.21 40.64
CA ALA A 150 43.03 -4.08 40.54
C ALA A 150 41.60 -4.56 40.22
N ILE A 151 41.44 -5.50 39.29
CA ILE A 151 40.17 -6.16 38.97
C ILE A 151 39.69 -6.98 40.16
N HIS A 152 40.55 -7.75 40.83
CA HIS A 152 40.16 -8.52 42.02
C HIS A 152 39.81 -7.58 43.18
N THR A 153 40.54 -6.49 43.38
CA THR A 153 40.26 -5.46 44.41
C THR A 153 38.93 -4.77 44.11
N ALA A 154 38.72 -4.28 42.89
CA ALA A 154 37.46 -3.69 42.45
C ALA A 154 36.30 -4.69 42.53
N ALA A 155 36.50 -5.96 42.19
CA ALA A 155 35.51 -7.02 42.36
C ALA A 155 35.22 -7.28 43.84
N THR A 156 36.21 -7.23 44.74
CA THR A 156 35.95 -7.27 46.20
C THR A 156 35.32 -5.99 46.72
N THR A 157 35.59 -4.81 46.16
CA THR A 157 34.93 -3.55 46.54
C THR A 157 33.47 -3.56 46.08
N VAL A 158 33.17 -3.98 44.86
CA VAL A 158 31.81 -4.17 44.35
C VAL A 158 31.09 -5.28 45.11
N LYS A 159 31.74 -6.41 45.41
CA LYS A 159 31.17 -7.49 46.22
C LYS A 159 30.92 -7.05 47.68
N THR A 160 31.80 -6.25 48.25
CA THR A 160 31.65 -5.71 49.62
C THR A 160 30.58 -4.63 49.66
N ALA A 161 30.52 -3.72 48.67
CA ALA A 161 29.45 -2.75 48.51
C ALA A 161 28.10 -3.44 48.28
N TRP A 162 28.06 -4.52 47.49
CA TRP A 162 26.88 -5.36 47.30
C TRP A 162 26.49 -6.11 48.58
N HIS A 163 27.45 -6.63 49.36
CA HIS A 163 27.16 -7.20 50.68
C HIS A 163 26.68 -6.13 51.67
N THR A 164 27.24 -4.92 51.64
CA THR A 164 26.80 -3.79 52.48
C THR A 164 25.37 -3.41 52.11
N PHE A 165 25.09 -3.16 50.82
CA PHE A 165 23.77 -2.89 50.27
C PHE A 165 22.76 -3.99 50.63
N THR A 166 23.10 -5.26 50.40
CA THR A 166 22.23 -6.41 50.75
C THR A 166 22.18 -6.73 52.24
N SER A 167 22.98 -6.08 53.09
CA SER A 167 22.91 -6.15 54.55
C SER A 167 22.10 -5.01 55.18
N LEU A 168 21.86 -3.91 54.46
CA LEU A 168 20.97 -2.82 54.91
C LEU A 168 19.62 -3.41 55.33
N LYS A 169 19.10 -3.02 56.50
CA LYS A 169 17.88 -3.62 57.07
C LYS A 169 16.70 -3.61 56.09
N ALA A 170 16.51 -2.54 55.30
CA ALA A 170 15.47 -2.47 54.28
C ALA A 170 15.68 -3.50 53.14
N VAL A 171 16.90 -3.63 52.62
CA VAL A 171 17.22 -4.58 51.54
C VAL A 171 17.21 -6.02 52.05
N GLN A 172 17.66 -6.27 53.30
CA GLN A 172 17.44 -7.53 54.01
C GLN A 172 15.95 -7.88 54.11
N PHE A 173 15.08 -6.90 54.41
CA PHE A 173 13.64 -7.11 54.50
C PHE A 173 13.05 -7.47 53.14
N ILE A 174 13.44 -6.76 52.07
CA ILE A 174 13.04 -7.03 50.69
C ILE A 174 13.53 -8.42 50.24
N ILE A 175 14.79 -8.77 50.51
CA ILE A 175 15.37 -10.08 50.18
C ILE A 175 14.65 -11.19 50.96
N LYS A 176 14.41 -11.04 52.26
CA LYS A 176 13.68 -12.03 53.07
C LYS A 176 12.22 -12.16 52.63
N PHE A 177 11.55 -11.06 52.26
CA PHE A 177 10.21 -11.08 51.69
C PHE A 177 10.19 -11.85 50.36
N PHE A 178 11.11 -11.57 49.44
CA PHE A 178 11.20 -12.30 48.18
C PHE A 178 11.65 -13.76 48.36
N GLN A 179 12.53 -14.08 49.31
CA GLN A 179 12.92 -15.45 49.64
C GLN A 179 11.78 -16.24 50.29
N SER A 180 11.00 -15.62 51.19
CA SER A 180 9.84 -16.24 51.84
C SER A 180 8.67 -16.45 50.86
N THR A 181 8.52 -15.57 49.87
CA THR A 181 7.51 -15.70 48.81
C THR A 181 7.98 -16.55 47.62
N TYR A 182 9.30 -16.76 47.42
CA TYR A 182 9.84 -17.55 46.31
C TYR A 182 9.27 -18.98 46.19
N PRO A 183 9.03 -19.75 47.28
CA PRO A 183 8.35 -21.05 47.19
C PRO A 183 6.92 -20.95 46.65
N LEU A 184 6.17 -19.91 47.02
CA LEU A 184 4.82 -19.62 46.51
C LEU A 184 4.89 -19.17 45.04
N TRP A 185 5.85 -18.29 44.73
CA TRP A 185 6.15 -17.81 43.38
C TRP A 185 6.59 -18.93 42.42
N LYS A 186 7.11 -20.05 42.93
CA LYS A 186 7.42 -21.28 42.18
C LYS A 186 6.24 -22.25 42.07
N LYS A 187 5.22 -22.13 42.95
CA LYS A 187 3.96 -22.92 42.96
C LYS A 187 2.80 -22.26 42.19
N ARG A 188 3.01 -21.09 41.58
CA ARG A 188 2.01 -20.36 40.78
C ARG A 188 1.30 -21.23 39.73
N HIS A 189 0.00 -21.01 39.59
CA HIS A 189 -0.87 -21.69 38.63
C HIS A 189 -0.33 -21.54 37.20
N ARG A 190 -0.45 -22.60 36.38
CA ARG A 190 -0.11 -22.57 34.96
C ARG A 190 -1.38 -22.76 34.17
N PHE A 191 -1.81 -21.74 33.45
CA PHE A 191 -3.02 -21.85 32.65
C PHE A 191 -2.84 -22.87 31.50
N SER A 192 -3.94 -23.49 31.11
CA SER A 192 -4.00 -24.44 30.00
C SER A 192 -3.87 -23.71 28.67
N TYR A 193 -3.37 -24.40 27.63
CA TYR A 193 -3.36 -23.83 26.28
C TYR A 193 -4.78 -23.58 25.77
N SER A 194 -5.78 -24.36 26.22
CA SER A 194 -7.20 -24.12 25.93
C SER A 194 -7.69 -22.77 26.47
N PHE A 195 -7.27 -22.37 27.68
CA PHE A 195 -7.61 -21.05 28.24
C PHE A 195 -6.99 -19.91 27.43
N TYR A 196 -5.73 -20.07 26.97
CA TYR A 196 -5.11 -19.12 26.05
C TYR A 196 -5.85 -19.07 24.71
N ALA A 197 -6.27 -20.21 24.14
CA ALA A 197 -7.03 -20.26 22.89
C ALA A 197 -8.40 -19.57 23.02
N ILE A 198 -9.10 -19.74 24.15
CA ILE A 198 -10.35 -19.01 24.46
C ILE A 198 -10.09 -17.50 24.49
N ILE A 199 -9.01 -17.03 25.13
CA ILE A 199 -8.67 -15.60 25.16
C ILE A 199 -8.27 -15.07 23.78
N ILE A 200 -7.55 -15.84 22.96
CA ILE A 200 -7.20 -15.47 21.58
C ILE A 200 -8.46 -15.31 20.74
N ALA A 201 -9.39 -16.28 20.80
CA ALA A 201 -10.65 -16.24 20.08
C ALA A 201 -11.55 -15.10 20.57
N ALA A 202 -11.74 -14.95 21.89
CA ALA A 202 -12.61 -13.92 22.44
C ALA A 202 -12.11 -12.50 22.14
N LEU A 203 -10.80 -12.24 22.31
CA LEU A 203 -10.23 -10.92 22.02
C LEU A 203 -10.22 -10.64 20.51
N SER A 204 -9.86 -11.62 19.66
CA SER A 204 -9.87 -11.40 18.21
C SER A 204 -11.29 -11.20 17.66
N ALA A 205 -12.30 -11.88 18.23
CA ALA A 205 -13.70 -11.69 17.85
C ALA A 205 -14.22 -10.30 18.28
N PHE A 206 -13.89 -9.87 19.50
CA PHE A 206 -14.17 -8.52 19.97
C PHE A 206 -13.53 -7.47 19.07
N GLU A 207 -12.24 -7.61 18.75
CA GLU A 207 -11.52 -6.64 17.92
C GLU A 207 -12.03 -6.62 16.46
N VAL A 208 -12.37 -7.76 15.83
CA VAL A 208 -13.04 -7.75 14.51
C VAL A 208 -14.36 -6.97 14.56
N ILE A 209 -15.20 -7.26 15.55
CA ILE A 209 -16.51 -6.59 15.67
C ILE A 209 -16.34 -5.10 15.99
N PHE A 210 -15.39 -4.72 16.84
CA PHE A 210 -15.16 -3.33 17.25
C PHE A 210 -14.49 -2.50 16.14
N ILE A 211 -13.55 -3.09 15.40
CA ILE A 211 -12.95 -2.48 14.21
C ILE A 211 -14.02 -2.28 13.12
N GLN A 212 -14.89 -3.28 12.87
CA GLN A 212 -15.97 -3.15 11.88
C GLN A 212 -17.05 -2.16 12.33
N TRP A 213 -17.45 -2.18 13.59
CA TRP A 213 -18.33 -1.17 14.20
C TRP A 213 -17.79 0.25 13.97
N GLY A 214 -16.46 0.40 14.03
CA GLY A 214 -15.75 1.64 13.72
C GLY A 214 -15.82 2.11 12.27
N MET A 215 -16.41 1.34 11.33
CA MET A 215 -16.75 1.83 9.98
C MET A 215 -18.02 2.65 9.94
N TYR A 216 -18.96 2.42 10.86
CA TYR A 216 -20.32 2.92 10.74
C TYR A 216 -20.54 4.19 11.57
N SER A 217 -21.45 5.03 11.10
CA SER A 217 -22.05 6.15 11.84
C SER A 217 -23.57 6.04 11.73
N GLU A 218 -24.31 6.53 12.72
CA GLU A 218 -25.77 6.48 12.65
C GLU A 218 -26.27 7.44 11.55
N PRO A 219 -27.20 7.01 10.69
CA PRO A 219 -27.70 7.84 9.59
C PRO A 219 -28.50 9.04 10.08
N GLU A 220 -28.17 10.23 9.58
CA GLU A 220 -29.01 11.42 9.71
C GLU A 220 -30.09 11.41 8.62
N TYR A 221 -31.36 11.48 9.02
CA TYR A 221 -32.51 11.53 8.11
C TYR A 221 -33.17 12.92 8.12
N GLU A 222 -33.66 13.38 6.97
CA GLU A 222 -34.30 14.70 6.86
C GLU A 222 -35.64 14.79 7.61
N LYS A 223 -35.95 15.99 8.12
CA LYS A 223 -37.16 16.24 8.90
C LYS A 223 -38.40 16.26 8.01
N GLY A 224 -39.14 15.15 8.01
CA GLY A 224 -40.41 14.99 7.29
C GLY A 224 -40.47 13.74 6.42
N VAL A 225 -39.35 13.03 6.25
CA VAL A 225 -39.30 11.76 5.50
C VAL A 225 -39.72 10.61 6.43
N GLU A 226 -40.76 9.85 6.05
CA GLU A 226 -41.11 8.61 6.73
C GLU A 226 -40.19 7.47 6.28
N ILE A 227 -39.21 7.13 7.11
CA ILE A 227 -38.32 5.98 6.93
C ILE A 227 -38.93 4.76 7.65
N ASP A 228 -39.06 3.62 6.95
CA ASP A 228 -39.53 2.39 7.59
C ASP A 228 -38.64 1.96 8.77
N LYS A 229 -39.27 1.39 9.79
CA LYS A 229 -38.61 0.93 11.01
C LYS A 229 -37.60 -0.19 10.74
N THR A 230 -37.79 -1.03 9.71
CA THR A 230 -36.84 -2.08 9.33
C THR A 230 -35.60 -1.47 8.70
N THR A 231 -35.78 -0.57 7.72
CA THR A 231 -34.68 0.22 7.11
C THR A 231 -33.89 0.94 8.19
N ARG A 232 -34.55 1.67 9.09
CA ARG A 232 -33.91 2.39 10.20
C ARG A 232 -33.21 1.50 11.23
N ILE A 233 -33.51 0.19 11.26
CA ILE A 233 -32.79 -0.78 12.08
C ILE A 233 -31.59 -1.35 11.30
N LEU A 234 -31.76 -1.67 10.02
CA LEU A 234 -30.71 -2.23 9.16
C LEU A 234 -29.58 -1.23 8.89
N ASP A 235 -29.92 0.04 8.64
CA ASP A 235 -28.96 1.12 8.39
C ASP A 235 -28.26 1.61 9.67
N SER A 236 -28.81 1.30 10.85
CA SER A 236 -28.17 1.67 12.13
C SER A 236 -26.80 1.03 12.28
N VAL A 237 -25.92 1.61 13.09
CA VAL A 237 -24.59 1.06 13.38
C VAL A 237 -24.67 -0.39 13.88
N ALA A 238 -25.69 -0.69 14.69
CA ALA A 238 -25.95 -2.05 15.16
C ALA A 238 -26.44 -2.99 14.03
N GLY A 239 -27.29 -2.50 13.13
CA GLY A 239 -27.79 -3.25 11.98
C GLY A 239 -26.69 -3.61 10.98
N GLN A 240 -25.88 -2.63 10.58
CA GLN A 240 -24.77 -2.83 9.65
C GLN A 240 -23.70 -3.75 10.24
N THR A 241 -23.33 -3.57 11.51
CA THR A 241 -22.40 -4.49 12.21
C THR A 241 -22.98 -5.91 12.30
N THR A 242 -24.29 -6.05 12.54
CA THR A 242 -24.96 -7.35 12.54
C THR A 242 -24.93 -7.98 11.15
N LYS A 243 -25.21 -7.23 10.09
CA LYS A 243 -25.15 -7.71 8.69
C LYS A 243 -23.75 -8.22 8.32
N PHE A 244 -22.69 -7.50 8.69
CA PHE A 244 -21.31 -7.93 8.43
C PHE A 244 -20.96 -9.27 9.11
N VAL A 245 -21.58 -9.57 10.25
CA VAL A 245 -21.46 -10.87 10.93
C VAL A 245 -22.38 -11.92 10.30
N THR A 246 -23.64 -11.60 9.98
CA THR A 246 -24.63 -12.58 9.52
C THR A 246 -24.48 -12.98 8.05
N GLN A 247 -23.85 -12.17 7.20
CA GLN A 247 -23.56 -12.50 5.80
C GLN A 247 -22.78 -13.82 5.61
N MET A 248 -22.06 -14.29 6.63
CA MET A 248 -21.39 -15.60 6.62
C MET A 248 -22.37 -16.76 6.49
N TRP A 249 -23.56 -16.66 7.10
CA TRP A 249 -24.62 -17.67 6.98
C TRP A 249 -25.64 -17.32 5.91
N LEU A 250 -25.96 -16.04 5.75
CA LEU A 250 -27.04 -15.56 4.85
C LEU A 250 -26.59 -15.41 3.38
N GLU A 251 -25.37 -14.93 3.16
CA GLU A 251 -24.82 -14.65 1.81
C GLU A 251 -23.66 -15.61 1.45
N GLN A 252 -23.33 -16.57 2.33
CA GLN A 252 -22.14 -17.44 2.26
C GLN A 252 -20.79 -16.68 2.22
N LYS A 253 -20.78 -15.40 2.60
CA LYS A 253 -19.59 -14.54 2.61
C LYS A 253 -18.86 -14.64 3.96
N ASN A 254 -17.82 -15.45 4.02
CA ASN A 254 -17.01 -15.71 5.21
C ASN A 254 -16.10 -14.53 5.63
N LEU A 255 -16.49 -13.28 5.37
CA LEU A 255 -15.67 -12.06 5.53
C LEU A 255 -15.34 -11.74 6.99
N VAL A 256 -16.29 -11.96 7.91
CA VAL A 256 -16.01 -11.87 9.36
C VAL A 256 -14.96 -12.91 9.79
N LEU A 257 -14.97 -14.11 9.21
CA LEU A 257 -14.01 -15.18 9.49
C LEU A 257 -12.65 -14.91 8.83
N LEU A 258 -12.61 -14.29 7.65
CA LEU A 258 -11.38 -13.82 6.99
C LEU A 258 -10.64 -12.80 7.87
N ASN A 259 -11.34 -11.75 8.33
CA ASN A 259 -10.77 -10.74 9.23
C ASN A 259 -10.30 -11.37 10.56
N PHE A 260 -11.08 -12.32 11.11
CA PHE A 260 -10.73 -13.05 12.33
C PHE A 260 -9.47 -13.92 12.16
N ILE A 261 -9.32 -14.62 11.04
CA ILE A 261 -8.12 -15.42 10.72
C ILE A 261 -6.88 -14.52 10.58
N ILE A 262 -7.02 -13.37 9.90
CA ILE A 262 -5.94 -12.38 9.73
C ILE A 262 -5.48 -11.86 11.10
N LEU A 263 -6.41 -11.42 11.96
CA LEU A 263 -6.08 -10.93 13.30
C LEU A 263 -5.47 -12.02 14.20
N ILE A 264 -5.96 -13.26 14.14
CA ILE A 264 -5.35 -14.38 14.86
C ILE A 264 -3.94 -14.68 14.35
N ALA A 265 -3.66 -14.61 13.05
CA ALA A 265 -2.31 -14.83 12.51
C ALA A 265 -1.31 -13.77 13.02
N ILE A 266 -1.74 -12.51 13.11
CA ILE A 266 -0.96 -11.40 13.69
C ILE A 266 -0.71 -11.64 15.19
N TYR A 267 -1.76 -11.98 15.96
CA TYR A 267 -1.67 -12.23 17.40
C TYR A 267 -0.78 -13.45 17.72
N LEU A 268 -0.93 -14.56 16.99
CA LEU A 268 -0.07 -15.73 17.12
C LEU A 268 1.40 -15.39 16.78
N THR A 269 1.64 -14.54 15.79
CA THR A 269 2.99 -14.07 15.46
C THR A 269 3.61 -13.26 16.59
N LEU A 270 2.88 -12.31 17.19
CA LEU A 270 3.32 -11.60 18.40
C LEU A 270 3.65 -12.58 19.53
N ILE A 271 2.78 -13.58 19.75
CA ILE A 271 2.96 -14.64 20.75
C ILE A 271 4.23 -15.46 20.50
N PHE A 272 4.55 -15.87 19.28
CA PHE A 272 5.75 -16.68 18.99
C PHE A 272 7.04 -15.86 19.05
N VAL A 273 7.04 -14.63 18.54
CA VAL A 273 8.19 -13.71 18.58
C VAL A 273 8.55 -13.39 20.03
N LEU A 274 7.61 -12.88 20.82
CA LEU A 274 7.83 -12.48 22.21
C LEU A 274 7.96 -13.70 23.15
N ASN A 275 7.28 -14.80 22.82
CA ASN A 275 7.10 -15.99 23.65
C ASN A 275 6.53 -15.68 25.05
N ARG A 276 5.66 -14.67 25.13
CA ARG A 276 5.05 -14.17 26.38
C ARG A 276 3.58 -13.86 26.11
N PHE A 277 2.70 -14.78 26.49
CA PHE A 277 1.27 -14.70 26.18
C PHE A 277 0.66 -13.34 26.57
N TRP A 278 0.62 -13.04 27.86
CA TRP A 278 0.00 -11.82 28.41
C TRP A 278 0.62 -10.51 27.90
N VAL A 279 1.93 -10.48 27.62
CA VAL A 279 2.59 -9.32 27.01
C VAL A 279 2.13 -9.13 25.55
N SER A 280 1.95 -10.24 24.82
CA SER A 280 1.43 -10.21 23.45
C SER A 280 -0.06 -9.84 23.43
N THR A 281 -0.85 -10.31 24.40
CA THR A 281 -2.25 -9.92 24.62
C THR A 281 -2.39 -8.41 24.84
N ALA A 282 -1.57 -7.86 25.75
CA ALA A 282 -1.56 -6.42 26.03
C ALA A 282 -1.22 -5.60 24.78
N ILE A 283 -0.18 -5.97 24.05
CA ILE A 283 0.24 -5.27 22.82
C ILE A 283 -0.83 -5.39 21.73
N PHE A 284 -1.34 -6.60 21.46
CA PHE A 284 -2.34 -6.85 20.43
C PHE A 284 -3.63 -6.04 20.68
N GLY A 285 -4.23 -6.17 21.86
CA GLY A 285 -5.44 -5.42 22.20
C GLY A 285 -5.23 -3.90 22.23
N THR A 286 -4.07 -3.43 22.72
CA THR A 286 -3.73 -1.99 22.67
C THR A 286 -3.72 -1.49 21.22
N VAL A 287 -3.07 -2.21 20.30
CA VAL A 287 -2.96 -1.80 18.89
C VAL A 287 -4.30 -1.88 18.17
N MET A 288 -5.06 -2.97 18.35
CA MET A 288 -6.33 -3.18 17.64
C MET A 288 -7.44 -2.26 18.15
N THR A 289 -7.59 -2.10 19.47
CA THR A 289 -8.51 -1.11 20.05
C THR A 289 -8.13 0.33 19.64
N THR A 290 -6.83 0.65 19.53
CA THR A 290 -6.39 1.97 19.01
C THR A 290 -6.75 2.15 17.53
N TYR A 291 -6.56 1.11 16.71
CA TYR A 291 -6.95 1.12 15.29
C TYR A 291 -8.47 1.33 15.12
N ALA A 292 -9.29 0.59 15.87
CA ALA A 292 -10.76 0.71 15.84
C ALA A 292 -11.23 2.13 16.18
N VAL A 293 -10.68 2.73 17.24
CA VAL A 293 -11.02 4.09 17.66
C VAL A 293 -10.53 5.13 16.66
N ALA A 294 -9.30 4.98 16.13
CA ALA A 294 -8.79 5.86 15.10
C ALA A 294 -9.64 5.79 13.81
N ASN A 295 -10.08 4.60 13.43
CA ASN A 295 -10.98 4.37 12.30
C ASN A 295 -12.34 5.04 12.52
N HIS A 296 -12.97 4.86 13.68
CA HIS A 296 -14.24 5.53 14.00
C HIS A 296 -14.13 7.06 14.01
N VAL A 297 -13.04 7.61 14.58
CA VAL A 297 -12.78 9.06 14.57
C VAL A 297 -12.55 9.58 13.15
N LYS A 298 -11.81 8.85 12.31
CA LYS A 298 -11.56 9.23 10.92
C LYS A 298 -12.83 9.11 10.06
N MET A 299 -13.65 8.08 10.28
CA MET A 299 -14.98 7.96 9.68
C MET A 299 -15.89 9.13 10.07
N GLN A 300 -16.02 9.46 11.35
CA GLN A 300 -16.86 10.59 11.80
C GLN A 300 -16.38 11.97 11.32
N THR A 301 -15.09 12.14 11.00
CA THR A 301 -14.53 13.45 10.60
C THR A 301 -14.26 13.61 9.10
N ARG A 302 -14.12 12.50 8.35
CA ARG A 302 -13.70 12.49 6.93
C ARG A 302 -14.45 11.47 6.08
N ASN A 303 -15.32 10.64 6.67
CA ASN A 303 -16.00 9.52 5.99
C ASN A 303 -14.99 8.54 5.32
N GLU A 304 -13.81 8.39 5.93
CA GLU A 304 -12.64 7.71 5.34
C GLU A 304 -12.04 6.72 6.36
N PRO A 305 -11.77 5.45 5.98
CA PRO A 305 -11.12 4.46 6.84
C PRO A 305 -9.63 4.79 7.09
N VAL A 306 -9.02 4.18 8.10
CA VAL A 306 -7.55 4.27 8.29
C VAL A 306 -6.83 3.58 7.12
N LEU A 307 -5.82 4.25 6.59
CA LEU A 307 -5.01 3.79 5.45
C LEU A 307 -3.54 3.61 5.86
N PRO A 308 -2.76 2.77 5.15
CA PRO A 308 -1.32 2.64 5.40
C PRO A 308 -0.55 3.97 5.29
N ALA A 309 -1.02 4.89 4.46
CA ALA A 309 -0.47 6.22 4.33
C ALA A 309 -0.56 7.06 5.60
N ASP A 310 -1.54 6.81 6.50
CA ASP A 310 -1.70 7.55 7.76
C ASP A 310 -0.53 7.30 8.73
N LEU A 311 0.14 6.14 8.63
CA LEU A 311 1.31 5.82 9.46
C LEU A 311 2.48 6.79 9.24
N ASN A 312 2.53 7.47 8.09
CA ASN A 312 3.54 8.49 7.81
C ASN A 312 3.45 9.69 8.76
N PHE A 313 2.25 10.05 9.26
CA PHE A 313 2.08 11.12 10.25
C PHE A 313 2.65 10.72 11.62
N ILE A 314 2.52 9.44 11.99
CA ILE A 314 3.06 8.91 13.25
C ILE A 314 4.59 8.88 13.20
N THR A 315 5.18 8.39 12.10
CA THR A 315 6.64 8.37 11.92
C THR A 315 7.24 9.75 11.65
N GLY A 316 6.43 10.73 11.25
CA GLY A 316 6.86 12.11 10.99
C GLY A 316 7.09 12.95 12.25
N GLY A 317 6.67 12.48 13.43
CA GLY A 317 6.93 13.15 14.72
C GLY A 317 5.80 14.06 15.24
N ASN A 318 4.78 14.36 14.44
CA ASN A 318 3.68 15.28 14.80
C ASN A 318 2.61 14.65 15.73
N THR A 319 3.00 13.73 16.62
CA THR A 319 2.06 12.99 17.48
C THR A 319 1.31 13.86 18.49
N SER A 320 1.79 15.06 18.79
CA SER A 320 1.09 16.08 19.60
C SER A 320 -0.04 16.81 18.84
N GLU A 321 0.02 16.86 17.51
CA GLU A 321 -1.05 17.48 16.70
C GLU A 321 -2.24 16.53 16.52
N LEU A 322 -1.99 15.21 16.48
CA LEU A 322 -3.00 14.17 16.32
C LEU A 322 -4.16 14.26 17.33
N THR A 323 -3.90 14.66 18.58
CA THR A 323 -4.97 14.88 19.58
C THR A 323 -5.85 16.10 19.31
N SER A 324 -5.39 17.08 18.51
CA SER A 324 -6.19 18.26 18.17
C SER A 324 -7.25 18.00 17.08
N PHE A 325 -7.10 16.91 16.33
CA PHE A 325 -8.05 16.47 15.29
C PHE A 325 -9.17 15.58 15.82
N ILE A 326 -9.16 15.20 17.11
CA ILE A 326 -10.24 14.43 17.74
C ILE A 326 -11.42 15.39 18.01
N PRO A 327 -12.62 15.16 17.44
CA PRO A 327 -13.76 16.03 17.69
C PRO A 327 -14.33 15.75 19.08
N LYS A 328 -14.95 16.78 19.70
CA LYS A 328 -15.48 16.68 21.06
C LYS A 328 -16.54 15.58 21.25
N SER A 329 -17.24 15.20 20.17
CA SER A 329 -18.18 14.07 20.12
C SER A 329 -17.50 12.73 20.43
N SER A 330 -16.38 12.43 19.75
CA SER A 330 -15.68 11.14 19.90
C SER A 330 -14.85 11.05 21.19
N GLN A 331 -14.64 12.16 21.92
CA GLN A 331 -13.83 12.17 23.15
C GLN A 331 -14.35 11.19 24.22
N GLY A 332 -15.67 10.95 24.29
CA GLY A 332 -16.26 9.96 25.19
C GLY A 332 -15.84 8.53 24.85
N LEU A 333 -15.81 8.18 23.56
CA LEU A 333 -15.30 6.90 23.06
C LEU A 333 -13.81 6.76 23.34
N VAL A 334 -13.01 7.78 23.01
CA VAL A 334 -11.56 7.80 23.25
C VAL A 334 -11.23 7.59 24.73
N ASN A 335 -11.89 8.32 25.64
CA ASN A 335 -11.69 8.16 27.08
C ASN A 335 -12.08 6.76 27.57
N SER A 336 -13.16 6.19 27.04
CA SER A 336 -13.63 4.85 27.38
C SER A 336 -12.66 3.77 26.89
N ALA A 337 -12.15 3.90 25.67
CA ALA A 337 -11.17 2.99 25.11
C ALA A 337 -9.81 3.08 25.82
N VAL A 338 -9.30 4.28 26.13
CA VAL A 338 -8.10 4.47 26.96
C VAL A 338 -8.27 3.83 28.33
N THR A 339 -9.45 3.96 28.94
CA THR A 339 -9.76 3.31 30.22
C THR A 339 -9.78 1.78 30.09
N GLY A 340 -10.43 1.24 29.05
CA GLY A 340 -10.49 -0.19 28.76
C GLY A 340 -9.12 -0.81 28.47
N VAL A 341 -8.30 -0.16 27.64
CA VAL A 341 -6.90 -0.55 27.36
C VAL A 341 -6.05 -0.49 28.63
N THR A 342 -6.21 0.56 29.46
CA THR A 342 -5.49 0.67 30.73
C THR A 342 -5.82 -0.52 31.65
N TRP A 343 -7.10 -0.89 31.78
CA TRP A 343 -7.49 -2.09 32.54
C TRP A 343 -7.01 -3.38 31.90
N LEU A 344 -7.07 -3.54 30.57
CA LEU A 344 -6.54 -4.70 29.86
C LEU A 344 -5.04 -4.88 30.12
N VAL A 345 -4.25 -3.80 30.06
CA VAL A 345 -2.82 -3.81 30.35
C VAL A 345 -2.56 -4.14 31.82
N ILE A 346 -3.28 -3.55 32.77
CA ILE A 346 -3.18 -3.87 34.20
C ILE A 346 -3.48 -5.35 34.46
N ILE A 347 -4.57 -5.88 33.90
CA ILE A 347 -4.95 -7.31 34.00
C ILE A 347 -3.86 -8.18 33.37
N CYS A 348 -3.33 -7.84 32.20
CA CYS A 348 -2.25 -8.59 31.57
C CYS A 348 -0.95 -8.57 32.38
N ILE A 349 -0.61 -7.46 33.03
CA ILE A 349 0.54 -7.36 33.95
C ILE A 349 0.31 -8.26 35.17
N ILE A 350 -0.85 -8.17 35.81
CA ILE A 350 -1.23 -9.02 36.96
C ILE A 350 -1.19 -10.50 36.57
N MET A 351 -1.79 -10.87 35.44
CA MET A 351 -1.81 -12.25 34.95
C MET A 351 -0.41 -12.74 34.54
N GLN A 352 0.46 -11.87 34.01
CA GLN A 352 1.88 -12.21 33.77
C GLN A 352 2.65 -12.48 35.08
N PHE A 353 2.20 -11.95 36.21
CA PHE A 353 2.72 -12.28 37.55
C PHE A 353 2.01 -13.46 38.23
N ILE A 354 0.72 -13.70 37.98
CA ILE A 354 -0.01 -14.87 38.52
C ILE A 354 0.37 -16.16 37.77
N ASP A 355 0.59 -16.09 36.46
CA ASP A 355 0.87 -17.25 35.62
C ASP A 355 2.31 -17.75 35.78
N GLY A 356 2.45 -18.99 36.25
CA GLY A 356 3.72 -19.70 36.35
C GLY A 356 4.31 -20.12 34.99
N ARG A 357 3.57 -19.96 33.90
CA ARG A 357 3.98 -20.27 32.53
C ARG A 357 4.80 -19.12 31.93
N ASN A 358 6.10 -19.11 32.24
CA ASN A 358 7.06 -18.09 31.77
C ASN A 358 7.30 -18.04 30.23
N GLY A 359 6.69 -18.92 29.46
CA GLY A 359 6.68 -18.89 28.00
C GLY A 359 5.78 -19.98 27.42
N ILE A 360 5.35 -19.79 26.17
CA ILE A 360 4.52 -20.76 25.43
C ILE A 360 5.40 -21.93 24.97
N ILE A 361 6.52 -21.60 24.30
CA ILE A 361 7.53 -22.55 23.85
C ILE A 361 8.70 -22.57 24.84
N HIS A 362 9.16 -23.75 25.24
CA HIS A 362 10.29 -23.89 26.16
C HIS A 362 11.64 -23.62 25.47
N CYS A 363 12.29 -22.49 25.75
CA CYS A 363 13.61 -22.13 25.21
C CYS A 363 14.62 -21.76 26.32
N THR A 364 15.92 -21.99 26.12
CA THR A 364 16.94 -21.78 27.17
C THR A 364 18.17 -21.00 26.67
N TRP A 365 17.97 -19.73 26.31
CA TRP A 365 18.98 -18.83 25.72
C TRP A 365 20.35 -18.79 26.43
N ARG A 366 20.43 -18.98 27.75
CA ARG A 366 21.71 -18.99 28.49
C ARG A 366 22.57 -20.23 28.25
N ARG A 367 21.97 -21.36 27.84
CA ARG A 367 22.63 -22.66 27.60
C ARG A 367 21.81 -23.51 26.59
N PRO A 368 21.68 -23.07 25.32
CA PRO A 368 20.86 -23.76 24.33
C PRO A 368 21.38 -25.16 24.01
N PHE A 369 22.70 -25.33 23.84
CA PHE A 369 23.33 -26.61 23.50
C PHE A 369 23.52 -27.57 24.69
N ALA A 370 23.17 -27.19 25.92
CA ALA A 370 23.47 -28.00 27.12
C ALA A 370 22.55 -29.22 27.33
N SER A 371 21.52 -29.41 26.50
CA SER A 371 20.81 -30.67 26.34
C SER A 371 20.03 -30.69 25.04
N VAL A 372 19.71 -31.88 24.52
CA VAL A 372 18.83 -32.03 23.34
C VAL A 372 17.50 -31.27 23.54
N LYS A 373 16.91 -31.32 24.74
CA LYS A 373 15.66 -30.62 25.08
C LYS A 373 15.78 -29.09 25.09
N ASN A 374 16.94 -28.56 25.47
CA ASN A 374 17.20 -27.12 25.39
C ASN A 374 17.42 -26.67 23.96
N PHE A 375 18.12 -27.50 23.17
CA PHE A 375 18.42 -27.24 21.76
C PHE A 375 17.15 -27.28 20.92
N THR A 376 16.40 -28.39 20.95
CA THR A 376 15.14 -28.53 20.21
C THR A 376 14.13 -27.46 20.60
N GLY A 377 13.92 -27.21 21.90
CA GLY A 377 12.99 -26.17 22.34
C GLY A 377 13.38 -24.74 21.94
N THR A 378 14.68 -24.45 21.84
CA THR A 378 15.16 -23.15 21.32
C THR A 378 15.02 -23.07 19.80
N LEU A 379 15.32 -24.16 19.07
CA LEU A 379 15.13 -24.27 17.63
C LEU A 379 13.64 -24.16 17.25
N THR A 380 12.74 -24.84 17.96
CA THR A 380 11.28 -24.74 17.77
C THR A 380 10.77 -23.33 18.02
N ARG A 381 11.33 -22.57 18.98
CA ARG A 381 10.96 -21.14 19.13
C ARG A 381 11.39 -20.32 17.92
N ILE A 382 12.64 -20.49 17.47
CA ILE A 382 13.17 -19.75 16.31
C ILE A 382 12.34 -20.10 15.06
N ALA A 383 12.10 -21.38 14.79
CA ALA A 383 11.27 -21.84 13.69
C ALA A 383 9.83 -21.31 13.78
N ALA A 384 9.18 -21.36 14.93
CA ALA A 384 7.82 -20.84 15.09
C ALA A 384 7.73 -19.33 14.79
N ALA A 385 8.66 -18.54 15.33
CA ALA A 385 8.71 -17.09 15.10
C ALA A 385 9.07 -16.74 13.64
N VAL A 386 10.04 -17.42 13.04
CA VAL A 386 10.45 -17.19 11.65
C VAL A 386 9.34 -17.61 10.69
N CYS A 387 8.73 -18.78 10.87
CA CYS A 387 7.65 -19.26 10.01
C CYS A 387 6.37 -18.41 10.15
N SER A 388 6.02 -17.92 11.35
CA SER A 388 4.83 -17.07 11.51
C SER A 388 5.05 -15.68 10.92
N VAL A 389 6.22 -15.07 11.13
CA VAL A 389 6.59 -13.81 10.46
C VAL A 389 6.64 -13.98 8.95
N ALA A 390 7.23 -15.07 8.43
CA ALA A 390 7.27 -15.36 7.00
C ALA A 390 5.86 -15.61 6.40
N LEU A 391 4.95 -16.24 7.15
CA LEU A 391 3.56 -16.43 6.72
C LEU A 391 2.81 -15.09 6.64
N CYS A 392 2.86 -14.27 7.68
CA CYS A 392 2.24 -12.95 7.67
C CYS A 392 2.84 -12.02 6.60
N PHE A 393 4.17 -12.04 6.45
CA PHE A 393 4.86 -11.28 5.40
C PHE A 393 4.48 -11.77 4.00
N SER A 394 4.48 -13.08 3.76
CA SER A 394 4.08 -13.66 2.46
C SER A 394 2.62 -13.38 2.14
N PHE A 395 1.73 -13.35 3.15
CA PHE A 395 0.33 -12.94 2.95
C PHE A 395 0.27 -11.51 2.44
N VAL A 396 0.80 -10.54 3.20
CA VAL A 396 0.68 -9.10 2.91
C VAL A 396 1.45 -8.70 1.64
N TRP A 397 2.63 -9.26 1.40
CA TRP A 397 3.52 -8.84 0.29
C TRP A 397 2.86 -8.95 -1.10
N GLY A 398 1.99 -9.94 -1.29
CA GLY A 398 1.25 -10.12 -2.54
C GLY A 398 -0.26 -9.89 -2.42
N PHE A 399 -0.79 -9.51 -1.26
CA PHE A 399 -2.24 -9.35 -1.09
C PHE A 399 -2.77 -8.19 -1.93
N GLY A 400 -3.87 -8.42 -2.66
CA GLY A 400 -4.42 -7.46 -3.61
C GLY A 400 -3.78 -7.50 -5.00
N ASN A 401 -2.79 -8.36 -5.23
CA ASN A 401 -2.30 -8.67 -6.57
C ASN A 401 -2.96 -9.96 -7.08
N ASP A 402 -3.30 -10.00 -8.36
CA ASP A 402 -3.94 -11.17 -8.96
C ASP A 402 -3.01 -12.39 -9.05
N GLY A 403 -3.61 -13.57 -9.02
CA GLY A 403 -2.89 -14.85 -9.01
C GLY A 403 -2.12 -15.18 -7.73
N TYR A 404 -2.05 -14.25 -6.75
CA TYR A 404 -1.34 -14.49 -5.49
C TYR A 404 -2.19 -15.27 -4.48
N TRP A 405 -1.55 -16.15 -3.70
CA TRP A 405 -2.26 -17.10 -2.83
C TRP A 405 -3.13 -16.44 -1.74
N SER A 406 -2.71 -15.28 -1.23
CA SER A 406 -3.46 -14.52 -0.22
C SER A 406 -4.71 -13.87 -0.81
N THR A 407 -4.62 -13.34 -2.03
CA THR A 407 -5.76 -12.81 -2.79
C THR A 407 -6.77 -13.93 -3.10
N GLN A 408 -6.30 -15.07 -3.62
CA GLN A 408 -7.14 -16.24 -3.89
C GLN A 408 -7.82 -16.80 -2.63
N PHE A 409 -7.09 -16.86 -1.51
CA PHE A 409 -7.65 -17.27 -0.22
C PHE A 409 -8.75 -16.32 0.24
N ALA A 410 -8.53 -15.00 0.18
CA ALA A 410 -9.55 -14.01 0.53
C ALA A 410 -10.79 -14.12 -0.38
N GLN A 411 -10.61 -14.25 -1.69
CA GLN A 411 -11.69 -14.45 -2.65
C GLN A 411 -12.51 -15.73 -2.34
N SER A 412 -11.83 -16.84 -1.98
CA SER A 412 -12.51 -18.07 -1.53
C SER A 412 -13.31 -17.91 -0.22
N MET A 413 -13.03 -16.85 0.54
CA MET A 413 -13.75 -16.46 1.76
C MET A 413 -14.80 -15.36 1.50
N GLY A 414 -15.01 -14.94 0.24
CA GLY A 414 -16.00 -13.95 -0.16
C GLY A 414 -15.48 -12.52 -0.34
N ASP A 415 -14.17 -12.28 -0.35
CA ASP A 415 -13.58 -10.97 -0.68
C ASP A 415 -13.95 -10.55 -2.11
N SER A 416 -14.65 -9.42 -2.24
CA SER A 416 -15.03 -8.81 -3.51
C SER A 416 -14.49 -7.38 -3.57
N PRO A 417 -13.23 -7.18 -4.02
CA PRO A 417 -12.50 -5.94 -3.81
C PRO A 417 -13.15 -4.72 -4.48
N GLN A 418 -13.51 -3.71 -3.68
CA GLN A 418 -14.07 -2.45 -4.19
C GLN A 418 -12.94 -1.43 -4.40
N ILE A 419 -11.97 -1.75 -5.28
CA ILE A 419 -10.70 -1.02 -5.38
C ILE A 419 -10.89 0.46 -5.83
N TRP A 420 -12.01 0.81 -6.46
CA TRP A 420 -12.37 2.21 -6.77
C TRP A 420 -12.93 2.99 -5.56
N ASN A 421 -13.34 2.32 -4.48
CA ASN A 421 -13.97 2.93 -3.31
C ASN A 421 -13.57 2.21 -2.02
N GLY A 422 -12.44 2.59 -1.42
CA GLY A 422 -11.95 1.97 -0.19
C GLY A 422 -12.86 2.15 1.04
N LEU A 423 -13.79 3.11 1.03
CA LEU A 423 -14.87 3.17 2.04
C LEU A 423 -15.84 1.98 1.86
N ALA A 424 -16.25 1.69 0.62
CA ALA A 424 -17.04 0.51 0.31
C ALA A 424 -16.25 -0.78 0.60
N ASP A 425 -14.97 -0.88 0.20
CA ASP A 425 -14.13 -2.08 0.46
C ASP A 425 -14.01 -2.37 1.96
N SER A 426 -13.82 -1.33 2.77
CA SER A 426 -13.76 -1.44 4.23
C SER A 426 -15.13 -1.76 4.86
N THR A 427 -16.22 -1.31 4.23
CA THR A 427 -17.60 -1.56 4.67
C THR A 427 -18.05 -3.00 4.35
N SER A 428 -17.68 -3.55 3.19
CA SER A 428 -18.04 -4.90 2.76
C SER A 428 -17.05 -5.96 3.27
N ASN A 429 -15.78 -5.81 2.91
CA ASN A 429 -14.73 -6.82 3.11
C ASN A 429 -13.96 -6.63 4.43
N GLY A 430 -14.07 -5.45 5.04
CA GLY A 430 -13.51 -5.08 6.34
C GLY A 430 -12.28 -4.17 6.24
N PRO A 431 -12.10 -3.19 7.14
CA PRO A 431 -11.01 -2.21 7.02
C PRO A 431 -9.63 -2.83 7.22
N VAL A 432 -9.50 -3.98 7.90
CA VAL A 432 -8.22 -4.70 8.01
C VAL A 432 -7.84 -5.31 6.65
N VAL A 433 -8.82 -5.86 5.92
CA VAL A 433 -8.62 -6.38 4.55
C VAL A 433 -8.18 -5.24 3.62
N ASN A 434 -8.93 -4.13 3.56
CA ASN A 434 -8.56 -2.98 2.73
C ASN A 434 -7.17 -2.40 3.11
N PHE A 435 -6.90 -2.23 4.42
CA PHE A 435 -5.60 -1.73 4.89
C PHE A 435 -4.44 -2.62 4.43
N LEU A 436 -4.55 -3.94 4.58
CA LEU A 436 -3.50 -4.87 4.14
C LEU A 436 -3.36 -4.92 2.62
N ARG A 437 -4.46 -4.78 1.86
CA ARG A 437 -4.48 -4.69 0.39
C ARG A 437 -3.68 -3.49 -0.13
N LEU A 438 -3.73 -2.37 0.60
CA LEU A 438 -3.00 -1.14 0.28
C LEU A 438 -1.59 -1.08 0.91
N ALA A 439 -1.26 -1.98 1.85
CA ALA A 439 -0.04 -1.86 2.68
C ALA A 439 1.26 -2.19 1.93
N HIS A 440 1.21 -2.98 0.86
CA HIS A 440 2.39 -3.31 0.06
C HIS A 440 2.14 -3.13 -1.45
N THR A 441 1.95 -1.88 -1.88
CA THR A 441 2.01 -1.52 -3.29
C THR A 441 3.42 -1.11 -3.70
N LYS A 442 4.07 -1.89 -4.56
CA LYS A 442 5.25 -1.40 -5.31
C LYS A 442 4.78 -0.35 -6.33
N THR A 443 5.26 0.88 -6.21
CA THR A 443 4.91 1.96 -7.16
C THR A 443 5.77 1.92 -8.43
N MET A 444 7.09 1.88 -8.28
CA MET A 444 8.06 2.02 -9.38
C MET A 444 9.41 1.45 -8.96
N ASP A 445 10.18 0.87 -9.89
CA ASP A 445 11.59 0.58 -9.65
C ASP A 445 12.43 1.86 -9.72
N LYS A 446 13.53 1.93 -8.93
CA LYS A 446 14.49 3.05 -9.01
C LYS A 446 15.16 3.04 -10.40
N PRO A 447 15.05 4.10 -11.21
CA PRO A 447 15.78 4.19 -12.48
C PRO A 447 17.29 4.22 -12.26
N GLU A 448 18.03 3.66 -13.21
CA GLU A 448 19.48 3.83 -13.29
C GLU A 448 19.85 5.32 -13.36
N GLY A 449 20.98 5.71 -12.77
CA GLY A 449 21.41 7.11 -12.75
C GLY A 449 20.62 8.07 -11.83
N TYR A 450 19.56 7.63 -11.14
CA TYR A 450 18.82 8.51 -10.22
C TYR A 450 19.67 8.97 -9.01
N SER A 451 19.96 10.28 -9.01
CA SER A 451 20.78 11.05 -8.08
C SER A 451 20.30 12.52 -8.02
N GLN A 452 20.80 13.31 -7.06
CA GLN A 452 20.47 14.74 -6.95
C GLN A 452 21.07 15.53 -8.11
N GLU A 453 22.28 15.16 -8.53
CA GLU A 453 23.06 15.75 -9.61
C GLU A 453 22.35 15.54 -10.96
N THR A 454 21.86 14.33 -11.22
CA THR A 454 21.04 13.98 -12.40
C THR A 454 19.77 14.83 -12.46
N MET A 455 19.09 15.02 -11.32
CA MET A 455 17.84 15.79 -11.28
C MET A 455 18.07 17.29 -11.47
N GLN A 456 19.14 17.85 -10.88
CA GLN A 456 19.55 19.22 -11.17
C GLN A 456 19.97 19.41 -12.64
N ALA A 457 20.61 18.41 -13.26
CA ALA A 457 20.95 18.45 -14.68
C ALA A 457 19.70 18.42 -15.57
N ILE A 458 18.70 17.60 -15.24
CA ILE A 458 17.39 17.55 -15.90
C ILE A 458 16.62 18.88 -15.75
N ALA A 459 16.57 19.47 -14.55
CA ALA A 459 15.96 20.78 -14.35
C ALA A 459 16.66 21.87 -15.19
N LYS A 460 18.00 21.94 -15.16
CA LYS A 460 18.80 22.87 -15.96
C LYS A 460 18.68 22.64 -17.47
N LYS A 461 18.44 21.40 -17.91
CA LYS A 461 18.16 21.03 -19.30
C LYS A 461 16.82 21.62 -19.72
N TYR A 462 15.72 21.25 -19.07
CA TYR A 462 14.39 21.65 -19.55
C TYR A 462 14.05 23.12 -19.28
N ALA A 463 14.71 23.78 -18.32
CA ALA A 463 14.64 25.24 -18.19
C ALA A 463 15.14 25.97 -19.46
N LYS A 464 16.18 25.46 -20.13
CA LYS A 464 16.67 26.02 -21.41
C LYS A 464 15.70 25.76 -22.57
N GLN A 465 15.00 24.62 -22.56
CA GLN A 465 13.99 24.29 -23.56
C GLN A 465 12.73 25.16 -23.38
N ALA A 466 12.25 25.34 -22.15
CA ALA A 466 11.18 26.30 -21.82
C ALA A 466 11.57 27.71 -22.28
N GLN A 467 12.81 28.16 -22.06
CA GLN A 467 13.33 29.42 -22.59
C GLN A 467 13.42 29.52 -24.12
N GLN A 468 13.34 28.41 -24.88
CA GLN A 468 13.20 28.47 -26.34
C GLN A 468 11.73 28.56 -26.74
N ILE A 469 10.87 27.70 -26.19
CA ILE A 469 9.43 27.68 -26.46
C ILE A 469 8.79 29.04 -26.09
N ASN A 470 9.17 29.60 -24.94
CA ASN A 470 8.65 30.88 -24.44
C ASN A 470 9.15 32.13 -25.21
N LYS A 471 9.86 31.95 -26.33
CA LYS A 471 10.16 33.06 -27.28
C LYS A 471 9.04 33.28 -28.30
N THR A 472 8.18 32.29 -28.53
CA THR A 472 7.08 32.34 -29.51
C THR A 472 5.70 32.21 -28.85
N ARG A 473 5.64 31.73 -27.60
CA ARG A 473 4.43 31.70 -26.78
C ARG A 473 4.20 33.06 -26.10
N ASN A 474 3.02 33.65 -26.30
CA ASN A 474 2.75 35.06 -25.97
C ASN A 474 1.77 35.27 -24.80
N THR A 475 1.06 34.24 -24.34
CA THR A 475 0.08 34.31 -23.23
C THR A 475 0.59 33.54 -22.00
N ASN A 476 -0.06 33.67 -20.85
CA ASN A 476 0.07 32.71 -19.75
C ASN A 476 -1.20 31.84 -19.64
N MET A 477 -1.07 30.59 -19.20
CA MET A 477 -2.23 29.69 -19.05
C MET A 477 -3.28 30.26 -18.09
N THR A 478 -2.81 30.92 -17.01
CA THR A 478 -3.64 31.53 -15.96
C THR A 478 -4.38 32.81 -16.40
N ASP A 479 -4.10 33.32 -17.60
CA ASP A 479 -4.84 34.43 -18.21
C ASP A 479 -6.20 33.95 -18.78
N ASN A 480 -6.45 32.64 -18.77
CA ASN A 480 -7.72 32.01 -19.10
C ASN A 480 -8.32 31.31 -17.87
N THR A 481 -9.64 31.23 -17.84
CA THR A 481 -10.37 30.24 -17.03
C THR A 481 -10.30 28.89 -17.75
N VAL A 482 -9.93 27.83 -17.05
CA VAL A 482 -9.81 26.48 -17.63
C VAL A 482 -10.78 25.53 -16.96
N ILE A 483 -11.52 24.78 -17.77
CA ILE A 483 -12.41 23.71 -17.33
C ILE A 483 -11.85 22.41 -17.90
N MET A 484 -11.26 21.58 -17.04
CA MET A 484 -10.81 20.23 -17.35
C MET A 484 -11.96 19.27 -17.03
N MET A 485 -12.63 18.80 -18.06
CA MET A 485 -13.87 18.02 -18.00
C MET A 485 -13.61 16.58 -18.42
N LEU A 486 -13.63 15.69 -17.44
CA LEU A 486 -13.75 14.25 -17.62
C LEU A 486 -15.24 13.92 -17.83
N SER A 487 -15.60 13.55 -19.05
CA SER A 487 -16.93 13.02 -19.38
C SER A 487 -16.90 11.51 -19.21
N GLU A 488 -17.61 11.03 -18.19
CA GLU A 488 -17.52 9.64 -17.72
C GLU A 488 -17.91 8.65 -18.82
N THR A 489 -17.01 7.69 -19.07
CA THR A 489 -17.15 6.63 -20.07
C THR A 489 -17.43 7.14 -21.51
N PHE A 490 -17.08 8.39 -21.85
CA PHE A 490 -17.38 8.95 -23.18
C PHE A 490 -16.47 8.40 -24.30
N SER A 491 -17.07 7.82 -25.35
CA SER A 491 -16.39 7.52 -26.61
C SER A 491 -17.40 7.40 -27.74
N ASP A 492 -17.03 7.82 -28.94
CA ASP A 492 -17.82 7.60 -30.16
C ASP A 492 -18.06 6.09 -30.39
N PRO A 493 -19.31 5.59 -30.32
CA PRO A 493 -19.59 4.18 -30.47
C PRO A 493 -19.44 3.73 -31.93
N THR A 494 -19.52 4.64 -32.91
CA THR A 494 -19.41 4.29 -34.34
C THR A 494 -17.96 4.04 -34.79
N ARG A 495 -16.99 4.09 -33.86
CA ARG A 495 -15.63 3.57 -34.07
C ARG A 495 -15.47 2.09 -33.69
N VAL A 496 -16.40 1.52 -32.94
CA VAL A 496 -16.26 0.16 -32.40
C VAL A 496 -16.53 -0.88 -33.51
N PRO A 497 -15.60 -1.82 -33.79
CA PRO A 497 -15.81 -2.82 -34.85
C PRO A 497 -17.02 -3.71 -34.54
N GLY A 498 -17.99 -3.72 -35.47
CA GLY A 498 -19.27 -4.43 -35.33
C GLY A 498 -20.45 -3.53 -34.92
N VAL A 499 -20.20 -2.27 -34.55
CA VAL A 499 -21.24 -1.29 -34.20
C VAL A 499 -21.62 -0.42 -35.41
N SER A 500 -22.92 -0.22 -35.64
CA SER A 500 -23.43 0.68 -36.69
C SER A 500 -24.86 1.15 -36.43
N PHE A 501 -25.09 2.46 -36.48
CA PHE A 501 -26.41 3.09 -36.37
C PHE A 501 -26.85 3.74 -37.70
N SER A 502 -28.15 3.90 -37.91
CA SER A 502 -28.69 4.64 -39.07
C SER A 502 -28.59 6.16 -38.95
N GLU A 503 -28.46 6.71 -37.74
CA GLU A 503 -28.27 8.14 -37.48
C GLU A 503 -27.02 8.39 -36.61
N ASP A 504 -26.56 9.65 -36.56
CA ASP A 504 -25.40 10.07 -35.77
C ASP A 504 -25.80 10.26 -34.29
N PRO A 505 -25.22 9.52 -33.33
CA PRO A 505 -25.56 9.68 -31.93
C PRO A 505 -24.92 10.92 -31.27
N ILE A 506 -23.80 11.46 -31.81
CA ILE A 506 -23.01 12.55 -31.20
C ILE A 506 -22.66 13.69 -32.20
N PRO A 507 -23.64 14.23 -32.95
CA PRO A 507 -23.38 15.14 -34.05
C PRO A 507 -22.75 16.47 -33.60
N ASN A 508 -23.09 17.00 -32.42
CA ASN A 508 -22.59 18.30 -31.98
C ASN A 508 -21.12 18.23 -31.56
N ILE A 509 -20.73 17.25 -30.75
CA ILE A 509 -19.35 16.98 -30.34
C ILE A 509 -18.51 16.63 -31.57
N ARG A 510 -19.04 15.80 -32.48
CA ARG A 510 -18.39 15.48 -33.76
C ARG A 510 -18.14 16.76 -34.58
N GLN A 511 -19.11 17.67 -34.67
CA GLN A 511 -18.93 18.97 -35.30
C GLN A 511 -17.89 19.85 -34.59
N ILE A 512 -17.94 19.97 -33.25
CA ILE A 512 -16.98 20.74 -32.44
C ILE A 512 -15.54 20.25 -32.70
N LYS A 513 -15.31 18.94 -32.74
CA LYS A 513 -14.00 18.33 -33.07
C LYS A 513 -13.48 18.76 -34.44
N THR A 514 -14.34 19.01 -35.44
CA THR A 514 -13.88 19.53 -36.74
C THR A 514 -13.33 20.95 -36.67
N GLN A 515 -13.88 21.80 -35.79
CA GLN A 515 -13.62 23.24 -35.75
C GLN A 515 -12.46 23.63 -34.83
N THR A 516 -12.13 22.80 -33.84
CA THR A 516 -11.10 23.12 -32.82
C THR A 516 -10.07 22.02 -32.66
N THR A 517 -9.14 22.18 -31.71
CA THR A 517 -8.09 21.21 -31.40
C THR A 517 -8.73 19.93 -30.84
N SER A 518 -8.53 18.78 -31.48
CA SER A 518 -9.16 17.51 -31.06
C SER A 518 -8.42 16.29 -31.61
N GLY A 519 -8.79 15.11 -31.13
CA GLY A 519 -8.24 13.83 -31.60
C GLY A 519 -8.76 12.65 -30.79
N LEU A 520 -7.90 11.66 -30.58
CA LEU A 520 -8.12 10.49 -29.74
C LEU A 520 -7.15 10.47 -28.54
N MET A 521 -7.64 10.10 -27.36
CA MET A 521 -6.82 9.83 -26.18
C MET A 521 -6.68 8.32 -25.99
N LEU A 522 -5.45 7.81 -26.00
CA LEU A 522 -5.15 6.45 -25.58
C LEU A 522 -5.27 6.35 -24.05
N SER A 523 -6.25 5.57 -23.59
CA SER A 523 -6.55 5.34 -22.18
C SER A 523 -5.77 4.16 -21.58
N PRO A 524 -5.38 4.24 -20.29
CA PRO A 524 -4.97 3.08 -19.51
C PRO A 524 -6.16 2.23 -19.01
N GLY A 525 -7.41 2.68 -19.19
CA GLY A 525 -8.63 2.02 -18.73
C GLY A 525 -9.51 1.49 -19.85
N TYR A 526 -10.32 0.49 -19.53
CA TYR A 526 -11.41 -0.05 -20.34
C TYR A 526 -12.47 -0.60 -19.37
N GLY A 527 -13.70 -0.09 -19.44
CA GLY A 527 -14.77 -0.39 -18.48
C GLY A 527 -14.48 0.05 -17.04
N GLY A 528 -13.50 0.92 -16.83
CA GLY A 528 -13.07 1.37 -15.51
C GLY A 528 -11.69 2.04 -15.55
N GLY A 529 -11.34 2.75 -14.47
CA GLY A 529 -10.00 3.32 -14.26
C GLY A 529 -9.94 4.85 -14.21
N THR A 530 -11.07 5.55 -14.32
CA THR A 530 -11.30 7.01 -14.21
C THR A 530 -10.22 7.80 -13.47
N ALA A 531 -9.94 7.44 -12.21
CA ALA A 531 -8.99 8.17 -11.36
C ALA A 531 -7.53 8.09 -11.81
N ASN A 532 -7.14 7.07 -12.58
CA ASN A 532 -5.81 7.03 -13.21
C ASN A 532 -5.73 8.02 -14.38
N ILE A 533 -6.79 8.16 -15.18
CA ILE A 533 -6.86 9.15 -16.26
C ILE A 533 -6.83 10.56 -15.67
N GLU A 534 -7.62 10.80 -14.63
CA GLU A 534 -7.66 12.05 -13.87
C GLU A 534 -6.29 12.40 -13.25
N TYR A 535 -5.63 11.40 -12.64
CA TYR A 535 -4.26 11.52 -12.13
C TYR A 535 -3.27 11.92 -13.24
N GLN A 536 -3.32 11.24 -14.39
CA GLN A 536 -2.47 11.56 -15.54
C GLN A 536 -2.73 13.00 -16.03
N ALA A 537 -3.99 13.40 -16.19
CA ALA A 537 -4.39 14.73 -16.65
C ALA A 537 -3.93 15.87 -15.72
N LEU A 538 -4.07 15.68 -14.41
CA LEU A 538 -3.72 16.69 -13.41
C LEU A 538 -2.21 16.77 -13.12
N THR A 539 -1.47 15.65 -13.15
CA THR A 539 -0.05 15.59 -12.77
C THR A 539 0.92 15.56 -13.96
N GLY A 540 0.49 15.09 -15.13
CA GLY A 540 1.35 14.77 -16.26
C GLY A 540 2.23 13.52 -16.07
N LEU A 541 1.97 12.66 -15.07
CA LEU A 541 2.76 11.45 -14.78
C LEU A 541 2.04 10.19 -15.28
N SER A 542 2.63 9.45 -16.23
CA SER A 542 1.96 8.35 -16.93
C SER A 542 1.98 7.01 -16.18
N MET A 543 0.84 6.31 -16.14
CA MET A 543 0.72 4.95 -15.61
C MET A 543 1.63 3.95 -16.35
N ALA A 544 1.97 4.21 -17.61
CA ALA A 544 2.87 3.39 -18.44
C ALA A 544 4.29 3.23 -17.87
N ASN A 545 4.71 4.08 -16.93
CA ASN A 545 6.01 4.02 -16.26
C ASN A 545 5.95 3.35 -14.87
N TYR A 546 4.76 3.09 -14.32
CA TYR A 546 4.60 2.49 -12.99
C TYR A 546 4.60 0.95 -13.04
N SER A 547 4.80 0.35 -11.88
CA SER A 547 4.67 -1.11 -11.68
C SER A 547 3.21 -1.52 -11.83
N PRO A 548 2.88 -2.64 -12.52
CA PRO A 548 1.49 -3.11 -12.67
C PRO A 548 0.73 -3.36 -11.35
N THR A 549 1.47 -3.51 -10.25
CA THR A 549 0.95 -3.61 -8.88
C THR A 549 0.30 -2.31 -8.36
N LEU A 550 0.59 -1.16 -9.01
CA LEU A 550 -0.07 0.12 -8.77
C LEU A 550 -1.31 0.24 -9.68
N SER A 551 -2.38 -0.46 -9.33
CA SER A 551 -3.63 -0.46 -10.10
C SER A 551 -4.38 0.87 -10.04
N ILE A 552 -4.37 1.58 -8.90
CA ILE A 552 -5.08 2.87 -8.73
C ILE A 552 -4.19 3.86 -7.97
N ALA A 553 -3.61 4.82 -8.71
CA ALA A 553 -2.67 5.81 -8.17
C ALA A 553 -3.29 6.67 -7.05
N TYR A 554 -4.58 6.99 -7.16
CA TYR A 554 -5.33 7.77 -6.17
C TYR A 554 -5.49 7.09 -4.80
N GLN A 555 -5.43 5.75 -4.70
CA GLN A 555 -5.52 5.07 -3.40
C GLN A 555 -4.16 4.61 -2.89
N GLN A 556 -3.30 4.14 -3.80
CA GLN A 556 -2.04 3.49 -3.44
C GLN A 556 -0.82 4.42 -3.45
N LEU A 557 -0.88 5.57 -4.17
CA LEU A 557 0.25 6.51 -4.29
C LEU A 557 -0.05 7.88 -3.69
N VAL A 558 -1.05 8.61 -4.21
CA VAL A 558 -1.30 10.04 -3.88
C VAL A 558 -1.38 10.33 -2.37
N PRO A 559 -2.04 9.50 -1.53
CA PRO A 559 -2.05 9.71 -0.08
C PRO A 559 -0.66 9.78 0.56
N SER A 560 0.30 9.00 0.05
CA SER A 560 1.67 8.88 0.59
C SER A 560 2.63 9.98 0.14
N LEU A 561 2.32 10.70 -0.95
CA LEU A 561 3.22 11.70 -1.54
C LEU A 561 3.63 12.80 -0.55
N LYS A 562 4.88 13.25 -0.60
CA LYS A 562 5.37 14.40 0.17
C LYS A 562 5.33 15.71 -0.60
N TRP A 563 5.32 15.60 -1.93
CA TRP A 563 5.11 16.67 -2.89
C TRP A 563 4.18 16.11 -3.97
N ALA A 564 3.11 16.83 -4.28
CA ALA A 564 2.08 16.40 -5.22
C ALA A 564 1.73 17.57 -6.15
N PRO A 565 2.62 17.92 -7.10
CA PRO A 565 2.39 19.03 -8.02
C PRO A 565 1.31 18.66 -9.05
N THR A 566 0.34 19.56 -9.23
CA THR A 566 -0.75 19.43 -10.20
C THR A 566 -1.06 20.76 -10.88
N ILE A 567 -1.54 20.70 -12.12
CA ILE A 567 -1.72 21.87 -13.00
C ILE A 567 -2.63 22.95 -12.41
N ASN A 568 -3.63 22.59 -11.59
CA ASN A 568 -4.53 23.51 -10.91
C ASN A 568 -3.82 24.47 -9.93
N GLN A 569 -2.64 24.10 -9.42
CA GLN A 569 -1.88 24.91 -8.45
C GLN A 569 -1.33 26.20 -9.08
N ALA A 570 -1.20 26.26 -10.42
CA ALA A 570 -0.84 27.50 -11.12
C ALA A 570 -1.89 28.62 -10.91
N TRP A 571 -3.18 28.30 -10.99
CA TRP A 571 -4.27 29.27 -10.73
C TRP A 571 -4.32 29.69 -9.26
N ASN A 572 -4.01 28.78 -8.32
CA ASN A 572 -3.86 29.14 -6.90
C ASN A 572 -2.74 30.17 -6.70
N ALA A 573 -1.58 29.98 -7.35
CA ALA A 573 -0.44 30.88 -7.26
C ALA A 573 -0.71 32.24 -7.90
N ALA A 574 -1.35 32.27 -9.09
CA ALA A 574 -1.70 33.50 -9.80
C ALA A 574 -2.70 34.38 -9.02
N ASN A 575 -3.69 33.78 -8.36
CA ASN A 575 -4.75 34.48 -7.63
C ASN A 575 -4.47 34.65 -6.12
N GLY A 576 -3.21 34.55 -5.66
CA GLY A 576 -2.85 34.78 -4.26
C GLY A 576 -3.42 33.78 -3.24
N SER A 577 -3.91 32.63 -3.69
CA SER A 577 -4.46 31.49 -2.93
C SER A 577 -5.67 31.78 -2.00
N LYS A 578 -6.87 31.35 -2.44
CA LYS A 578 -7.90 30.70 -1.58
C LYS A 578 -9.20 30.25 -2.26
N LYS A 579 -9.47 30.61 -3.53
CA LYS A 579 -10.68 30.15 -4.27
C LYS A 579 -10.47 29.83 -5.76
N ALA A 580 -9.23 29.70 -6.21
CA ALA A 580 -8.89 29.73 -7.64
C ALA A 580 -8.77 28.37 -8.35
N SER A 581 -8.84 27.26 -7.60
CA SER A 581 -9.01 25.92 -8.18
C SER A 581 -10.15 25.20 -7.49
N ILE A 582 -11.14 24.76 -8.26
CA ILE A 582 -12.40 24.18 -7.77
C ILE A 582 -12.57 22.81 -8.41
N ALA A 583 -12.92 21.80 -7.61
CA ALA A 583 -13.31 20.49 -8.09
C ALA A 583 -14.83 20.32 -7.98
N LEU A 584 -15.43 19.68 -8.97
CA LEU A 584 -16.84 19.26 -9.00
C LEU A 584 -16.91 17.80 -9.47
N HIS A 585 -17.72 17.00 -8.79
CA HIS A 585 -17.97 15.60 -9.12
C HIS A 585 -19.46 15.30 -9.04
N ALA A 586 -20.03 14.67 -10.06
CA ALA A 586 -21.47 14.35 -10.13
C ALA A 586 -21.92 13.21 -9.16
N PHE A 587 -21.04 12.78 -8.25
CA PHE A 587 -21.27 11.68 -7.31
C PHE A 587 -20.40 11.83 -6.05
N ASN A 588 -20.38 10.80 -5.20
CA ASN A 588 -19.90 10.88 -3.82
C ASN A 588 -18.40 11.20 -3.71
N ARG A 589 -18.04 12.10 -2.78
CA ARG A 589 -16.70 12.69 -2.60
C ARG A 589 -15.57 11.69 -2.35
N ASN A 590 -15.90 10.52 -1.81
CA ASN A 590 -14.92 9.49 -1.42
C ASN A 590 -14.73 8.38 -2.47
N MET A 591 -15.43 8.44 -3.60
CA MET A 591 -15.07 7.66 -4.78
C MET A 591 -13.63 8.00 -5.18
N TYR A 592 -12.80 6.98 -5.36
CA TYR A 592 -11.35 7.06 -5.57
C TYR A 592 -10.60 7.98 -4.58
N PHE A 593 -11.10 8.14 -3.34
CA PHE A 593 -10.55 9.06 -2.32
C PHE A 593 -10.38 10.51 -2.80
N ARG A 594 -11.24 11.00 -3.72
CA ARG A 594 -11.16 12.37 -4.26
C ARG A 594 -11.14 13.45 -3.16
N ASP A 595 -11.89 13.30 -2.07
CA ASP A 595 -11.87 14.25 -0.92
C ASP A 595 -10.52 14.31 -0.18
N LEU A 596 -9.69 13.26 -0.23
CA LEU A 596 -8.32 13.28 0.29
C LEU A 596 -7.35 13.84 -0.76
N ASN A 597 -7.46 13.36 -2.00
CA ASN A 597 -6.53 13.64 -3.08
C ASN A 597 -6.64 15.09 -3.58
N TYR A 598 -7.85 15.64 -3.71
CA TYR A 598 -8.03 17.04 -4.07
C TYR A 598 -7.47 18.00 -2.99
N LYS A 599 -7.49 17.63 -1.71
CA LYS A 599 -6.80 18.39 -0.65
C LYS A 599 -5.26 18.29 -0.80
N LYS A 600 -4.75 17.11 -1.18
CA LYS A 600 -3.32 16.88 -1.50
C LYS A 600 -2.85 17.73 -2.68
N PHE A 601 -3.68 17.85 -3.71
CA PHE A 601 -3.51 18.68 -4.91
C PHE A 601 -3.91 20.15 -4.72
N GLN A 602 -4.21 20.55 -3.48
CA GLN A 602 -4.52 21.93 -3.08
C GLN A 602 -5.72 22.56 -3.82
N PHE A 603 -6.72 21.77 -4.24
CA PHE A 603 -8.00 22.34 -4.67
C PHE A 603 -8.62 23.12 -3.51
N SER A 604 -9.02 24.36 -3.81
CA SER A 604 -9.51 25.30 -2.81
C SER A 604 -10.95 25.01 -2.35
N GLN A 605 -11.75 24.38 -3.21
CA GLN A 605 -13.09 23.88 -2.90
C GLN A 605 -13.35 22.58 -3.67
N PHE A 606 -14.09 21.65 -3.08
CA PHE A 606 -14.57 20.43 -3.74
C PHE A 606 -16.08 20.29 -3.48
N PHE A 607 -16.88 20.26 -4.55
CA PHE A 607 -18.32 20.04 -4.53
C PHE A 607 -18.66 18.63 -5.02
N ALA A 608 -19.57 17.96 -4.33
CA ALA A 608 -20.02 16.60 -4.61
C ALA A 608 -21.52 16.45 -4.30
N THR A 609 -22.12 15.29 -4.62
CA THR A 609 -23.49 14.94 -4.21
C THR A 609 -23.68 14.86 -2.70
N ASP A 610 -22.61 14.55 -1.94
CA ASP A 610 -22.64 14.32 -0.49
C ASP A 610 -21.74 15.29 0.29
N GLY A 611 -21.99 15.42 1.59
CA GLY A 611 -21.16 16.22 2.51
C GLY A 611 -21.23 17.73 2.25
N LYS A 612 -20.19 18.48 2.66
CA LYS A 612 -20.12 19.95 2.48
C LYS A 612 -18.79 20.40 1.85
N PRO A 613 -18.79 21.40 0.95
CA PRO A 613 -19.97 21.94 0.27
C PRO A 613 -20.59 20.87 -0.67
N GLN A 614 -21.87 21.05 -0.96
CA GLN A 614 -22.70 20.09 -1.71
C GLN A 614 -23.17 20.73 -3.03
N LEU A 615 -23.50 19.88 -4.01
CA LEU A 615 -24.27 20.25 -5.20
C LEU A 615 -25.76 20.04 -4.91
N THR A 616 -26.63 20.94 -5.40
CA THR A 616 -28.05 20.95 -5.03
C THR A 616 -29.02 21.02 -6.19
N GLY A 617 -28.56 21.44 -7.38
CA GLY A 617 -29.39 21.54 -8.59
C GLY A 617 -29.49 20.26 -9.43
N LEU A 618 -29.15 19.10 -8.87
CA LEU A 618 -28.92 17.86 -9.61
C LEU A 618 -30.19 16.99 -9.74
N HIS A 619 -30.37 16.34 -10.88
CA HIS A 619 -31.41 15.33 -11.10
C HIS A 619 -30.91 14.23 -12.08
N ALA A 620 -31.63 13.11 -12.16
CA ALA A 620 -31.35 12.03 -13.12
C ALA A 620 -32.36 12.05 -14.28
N ILE A 621 -32.05 11.40 -15.39
CA ILE A 621 -32.95 11.25 -16.55
C ILE A 621 -33.74 9.94 -16.39
N ASP A 622 -35.08 10.02 -16.48
CA ASP A 622 -36.00 8.88 -16.43
C ASP A 622 -35.75 7.91 -15.25
N SER A 623 -35.24 6.71 -15.52
CA SER A 623 -34.97 5.67 -14.52
C SER A 623 -33.48 5.50 -14.20
N ALA A 624 -32.61 6.36 -14.73
CA ALA A 624 -31.17 6.28 -14.52
C ALA A 624 -30.78 6.55 -13.05
N TRP A 625 -29.78 5.83 -12.53
CA TRP A 625 -29.31 5.99 -11.15
C TRP A 625 -28.38 7.20 -10.95
N TYR A 626 -27.79 7.72 -12.03
CA TYR A 626 -26.80 8.78 -11.98
C TYR A 626 -27.35 10.12 -12.45
N VAL A 627 -26.71 11.18 -11.95
CA VAL A 627 -27.02 12.58 -12.24
C VAL A 627 -26.80 12.88 -13.72
N SER A 628 -27.71 13.65 -14.32
CA SER A 628 -27.64 14.10 -15.71
C SER A 628 -26.49 15.07 -15.94
N ASP A 629 -25.85 14.96 -17.11
CA ASP A 629 -24.79 15.89 -17.51
C ASP A 629 -25.35 17.31 -17.65
N GLU A 630 -26.60 17.48 -18.11
CA GLU A 630 -27.32 18.78 -18.12
C GLU A 630 -27.32 19.45 -16.74
N SER A 631 -27.81 18.76 -15.71
CA SER A 631 -28.01 19.37 -14.39
C SER A 631 -26.69 19.62 -13.69
N PHE A 632 -25.71 18.76 -13.94
CA PHE A 632 -24.34 18.95 -13.47
C PHE A 632 -23.62 20.10 -14.19
N TYR A 633 -23.75 20.22 -15.51
CA TYR A 633 -23.22 21.36 -16.29
C TYR A 633 -23.89 22.68 -15.88
N SER A 634 -25.17 22.66 -15.51
CA SER A 634 -25.88 23.80 -14.91
C SER A 634 -25.24 24.23 -13.58
N GLU A 635 -24.89 23.30 -12.68
CA GLU A 635 -24.15 23.61 -11.45
C GLU A 635 -22.71 24.08 -11.73
N VAL A 636 -22.00 23.49 -12.71
CA VAL A 636 -20.66 23.93 -13.15
C VAL A 636 -20.72 25.37 -13.66
N LEU A 637 -21.67 25.70 -14.54
CA LEU A 637 -21.84 27.02 -15.12
C LEU A 637 -22.06 28.08 -14.02
N LYS A 638 -22.90 27.79 -13.02
CA LYS A 638 -23.09 28.66 -11.85
C LYS A 638 -21.76 28.90 -11.13
N LYS A 639 -20.93 27.87 -10.92
CA LYS A 639 -19.61 28.03 -10.27
C LYS A 639 -18.59 28.76 -11.13
N VAL A 640 -18.78 28.79 -12.46
CA VAL A 640 -17.99 29.59 -13.43
C VAL A 640 -18.45 31.06 -13.44
N THR A 641 -19.75 31.34 -13.28
CA THR A 641 -20.30 32.72 -13.23
C THR A 641 -20.29 33.35 -11.84
N ASP A 642 -20.17 32.57 -10.76
CA ASP A 642 -20.00 33.00 -9.36
C ASP A 642 -18.74 33.88 -9.10
N SER A 643 -17.90 34.15 -10.12
CA SER A 643 -16.75 35.06 -10.04
C SER A 643 -16.24 35.49 -11.42
N ASN A 644 -15.63 36.68 -11.48
CA ASN A 644 -14.90 37.20 -12.64
C ASN A 644 -13.40 36.82 -12.67
N GLU A 645 -12.88 36.19 -11.61
CA GLU A 645 -11.48 35.72 -11.55
C GLU A 645 -11.21 34.64 -12.60
N ASN A 646 -9.95 34.53 -13.08
CA ASN A 646 -9.54 33.37 -13.86
C ASN A 646 -9.23 32.19 -12.93
N ARG A 647 -9.89 31.05 -13.17
CA ARG A 647 -9.86 29.89 -12.28
C ARG A 647 -9.69 28.58 -13.02
N PHE A 648 -9.24 27.55 -12.31
CA PHE A 648 -9.22 26.17 -12.79
C PHE A 648 -10.41 25.38 -12.22
N TYR A 649 -11.14 24.66 -13.07
CA TYR A 649 -12.23 23.77 -12.69
C TYR A 649 -11.86 22.34 -13.10
N GLN A 650 -11.75 21.43 -12.13
CA GLN A 650 -11.80 19.99 -12.40
C GLN A 650 -13.26 19.56 -12.36
N VAL A 651 -13.76 18.99 -13.45
CA VAL A 651 -15.14 18.54 -13.58
C VAL A 651 -15.12 17.07 -13.95
N VAL A 652 -15.86 16.25 -13.20
CA VAL A 652 -15.97 14.80 -13.43
C VAL A 652 -17.45 14.42 -13.41
N THR A 653 -17.99 14.05 -14.58
CA THR A 653 -19.40 13.65 -14.72
C THR A 653 -19.63 12.20 -14.26
N MET A 654 -20.86 11.70 -14.34
CA MET A 654 -21.21 10.30 -14.01
C MET A 654 -22.35 9.70 -14.84
N GLN A 655 -23.03 10.47 -15.71
CA GLN A 655 -24.29 10.05 -16.34
C GLN A 655 -24.20 8.71 -17.08
N ASN A 656 -23.10 8.47 -17.81
CA ASN A 656 -22.92 7.30 -18.67
C ASN A 656 -22.13 6.17 -18.00
N HIS A 657 -21.96 6.21 -16.67
CA HIS A 657 -21.35 5.13 -15.90
C HIS A 657 -22.26 3.91 -15.83
N MET A 658 -21.67 2.71 -15.82
CA MET A 658 -22.39 1.42 -15.69
C MET A 658 -23.12 1.25 -14.33
N PRO A 659 -24.13 0.37 -14.19
CA PRO A 659 -24.65 -0.56 -15.19
C PRO A 659 -25.49 0.11 -16.28
N TYR A 660 -25.75 -0.63 -17.36
CA TYR A 660 -26.65 -0.25 -18.43
C TYR A 660 -27.85 -1.21 -18.41
N GLU A 661 -29.06 -0.66 -18.41
CA GLU A 661 -30.33 -1.38 -18.44
C GLU A 661 -31.32 -0.58 -19.32
N ASP A 662 -32.62 -0.86 -19.31
CA ASP A 662 -33.61 -0.06 -20.05
C ASP A 662 -33.97 1.24 -19.29
N LEU A 663 -33.07 2.23 -19.32
CA LEU A 663 -33.12 3.42 -18.44
C LEU A 663 -33.93 4.59 -18.99
N TYR A 664 -33.90 4.79 -20.31
CA TYR A 664 -34.35 6.03 -20.97
C TYR A 664 -35.64 5.80 -21.76
N GLN A 665 -36.63 6.66 -21.53
CA GLN A 665 -37.89 6.63 -22.27
C GLN A 665 -37.68 7.08 -23.71
N ASN A 666 -38.38 6.42 -24.65
CA ASN A 666 -38.32 6.74 -26.08
C ASN A 666 -36.90 6.66 -26.67
N ASN A 667 -36.07 5.72 -26.20
CA ASN A 667 -34.75 5.45 -26.78
C ASN A 667 -34.87 4.95 -28.23
N GLU A 668 -34.66 5.86 -29.17
CA GLU A 668 -34.66 5.69 -30.62
C GLU A 668 -33.53 4.79 -31.12
N PHE A 669 -32.42 4.70 -30.39
CA PHE A 669 -31.27 3.89 -30.83
C PHE A 669 -31.59 2.40 -30.89
N LYS A 670 -32.58 1.92 -30.13
CA LYS A 670 -33.13 0.54 -30.25
C LYS A 670 -33.68 0.21 -31.63
N GLU A 671 -34.18 1.21 -32.37
CA GLU A 671 -34.69 1.04 -33.75
C GLU A 671 -33.63 1.42 -34.80
N MET A 672 -32.66 2.28 -34.43
CA MET A 672 -31.59 2.74 -35.31
C MET A 672 -30.35 1.83 -35.31
N ASP A 673 -30.16 0.97 -34.30
CA ASP A 673 -28.99 0.10 -34.19
C ASP A 673 -29.06 -1.11 -35.15
N ALA A 674 -28.28 -1.03 -36.22
CA ALA A 674 -28.13 -2.09 -37.22
C ALA A 674 -27.08 -3.15 -36.82
N SER A 675 -26.50 -3.08 -35.62
CA SER A 675 -25.46 -4.00 -35.16
C SER A 675 -25.98 -5.43 -34.91
N ASP A 676 -25.21 -6.42 -35.38
CA ASP A 676 -25.43 -7.86 -35.17
C ASP A 676 -24.68 -8.32 -33.90
N LEU A 677 -25.31 -8.12 -32.74
CA LEU A 677 -24.73 -8.33 -31.41
C LEU A 677 -25.63 -9.21 -30.52
N PRO A 678 -25.06 -9.88 -29.50
CA PRO A 678 -25.83 -10.52 -28.43
C PRO A 678 -26.84 -9.56 -27.81
N ALA A 679 -28.01 -10.05 -27.42
CA ALA A 679 -29.13 -9.19 -26.99
C ALA A 679 -28.83 -8.35 -25.73
N ASP A 680 -27.95 -8.83 -24.86
CA ASP A 680 -27.43 -8.12 -23.69
C ASP A 680 -26.38 -7.07 -24.07
N GLU A 681 -25.44 -7.39 -24.96
CA GLU A 681 -24.48 -6.41 -25.52
C GLU A 681 -25.20 -5.31 -26.31
N LYS A 682 -26.26 -5.66 -27.05
CA LYS A 682 -27.13 -4.71 -27.78
C LYS A 682 -27.93 -3.79 -26.85
N LEU A 683 -28.59 -4.34 -25.81
CA LEU A 683 -29.31 -3.51 -24.83
C LEU A 683 -28.38 -2.50 -24.13
N ASN A 684 -27.17 -2.94 -23.78
CA ASN A 684 -26.15 -2.07 -23.19
C ASN A 684 -25.72 -0.96 -24.17
N LEU A 685 -25.50 -1.32 -25.44
CA LEU A 685 -25.16 -0.39 -26.52
C LEU A 685 -26.26 0.64 -26.78
N ASP A 686 -27.52 0.22 -26.91
CA ASP A 686 -28.67 1.10 -27.16
C ASP A 686 -28.81 2.15 -26.06
N THR A 687 -28.73 1.73 -24.79
CA THR A 687 -28.82 2.64 -23.63
C THR A 687 -27.60 3.54 -23.53
N TYR A 688 -26.39 3.01 -23.65
CA TYR A 688 -25.15 3.81 -23.63
C TYR A 688 -25.17 4.90 -24.72
N THR A 689 -25.57 4.55 -25.93
CA THR A 689 -25.65 5.47 -27.08
C THR A 689 -26.67 6.59 -26.82
N LYS A 690 -27.79 6.29 -26.18
CA LYS A 690 -28.77 7.31 -25.77
C LYS A 690 -28.21 8.24 -24.68
N GLY A 691 -27.44 7.71 -23.73
CA GLY A 691 -26.69 8.51 -22.74
C GLY A 691 -25.72 9.47 -23.41
N LEU A 692 -24.92 8.99 -24.37
CA LEU A 692 -24.02 9.84 -25.16
C LEU A 692 -24.77 10.93 -25.93
N ASN A 693 -25.95 10.63 -26.49
CA ASN A 693 -26.78 11.62 -27.18
C ASN A 693 -27.29 12.73 -26.26
N TYR A 694 -27.65 12.42 -25.00
CA TYR A 694 -27.92 13.44 -23.98
C TYR A 694 -26.66 14.23 -23.60
N THR A 695 -25.49 13.59 -23.49
CA THR A 695 -24.21 14.26 -23.23
C THR A 695 -23.82 15.21 -24.37
N ASP A 696 -24.07 14.82 -25.63
CA ASP A 696 -23.81 15.63 -26.83
C ASP A 696 -24.63 16.93 -26.84
N GLN A 697 -25.95 16.82 -26.64
CA GLN A 697 -26.86 17.96 -26.53
C GLN A 697 -26.49 18.85 -25.33
N SER A 698 -26.22 18.27 -24.17
CA SER A 698 -25.83 19.01 -22.95
C SER A 698 -24.53 19.76 -23.14
N THR A 699 -23.55 19.15 -23.83
CA THR A 699 -22.25 19.77 -24.13
C THR A 699 -22.41 20.94 -25.09
N PHE A 700 -23.23 20.81 -26.13
CA PHE A 700 -23.53 21.91 -27.06
C PHE A 700 -24.15 23.13 -26.35
N VAL A 701 -25.14 22.90 -25.49
CA VAL A 701 -25.78 23.98 -24.70
C VAL A 701 -24.78 24.62 -23.73
N PHE A 702 -23.99 23.81 -23.02
CA PHE A 702 -22.98 24.28 -22.07
C PHE A 702 -21.90 25.15 -22.73
N LEU A 703 -21.31 24.70 -23.85
CA LEU A 703 -20.32 25.52 -24.58
C LEU A 703 -20.94 26.80 -25.14
N SER A 704 -22.19 26.75 -25.61
CA SER A 704 -22.93 27.94 -26.07
C SER A 704 -23.08 28.97 -24.95
N GLN A 705 -23.47 28.54 -23.74
CA GLN A 705 -23.60 29.40 -22.56
C GLN A 705 -22.25 29.95 -22.08
N LEU A 706 -21.17 29.16 -22.12
CA LEU A 706 -19.81 29.65 -21.85
C LEU A 706 -19.33 30.69 -22.89
N ASN A 707 -19.90 30.67 -24.10
CA ASN A 707 -19.57 31.60 -25.17
C ASN A 707 -20.24 32.98 -25.02
N GLU A 708 -21.30 33.08 -24.22
CA GLU A 708 -21.92 34.37 -23.85
C GLU A 708 -21.11 35.12 -22.77
N ILE A 709 -20.20 34.44 -22.06
CA ILE A 709 -19.39 35.03 -20.99
C ILE A 709 -18.20 35.80 -21.58
N ASN A 710 -18.19 37.12 -21.39
CA ASN A 710 -17.09 38.01 -21.82
C ASN A 710 -15.84 37.93 -20.90
N ARG A 711 -15.28 36.72 -20.76
CA ARG A 711 -13.99 36.39 -20.12
C ARG A 711 -13.39 35.20 -20.87
N PRO A 712 -12.07 35.14 -21.10
CA PRO A 712 -11.43 33.97 -21.72
C PRO A 712 -11.71 32.68 -20.94
N ILE A 713 -12.37 31.72 -21.57
CA ILE A 713 -12.68 30.39 -21.03
C ILE A 713 -12.27 29.33 -22.05
N THR A 714 -11.57 28.30 -21.58
CA THR A 714 -11.15 27.13 -22.37
C THR A 714 -11.63 25.85 -21.70
N VAL A 715 -12.29 24.99 -22.46
CA VAL A 715 -12.75 23.66 -22.04
C VAL A 715 -11.86 22.61 -22.68
N LEU A 716 -11.16 21.84 -21.85
CA LEU A 716 -10.54 20.57 -22.23
C LEU A 716 -11.54 19.48 -21.85
N PHE A 717 -12.22 18.93 -22.85
CA PHE A 717 -13.15 17.81 -22.72
C PHE A 717 -12.42 16.52 -23.10
N TYR A 718 -12.57 15.46 -22.31
CA TYR A 718 -12.12 14.13 -22.67
C TYR A 718 -13.02 13.04 -22.08
N GLY A 719 -13.21 11.97 -22.83
CA GLY A 719 -13.66 10.69 -22.29
C GLY A 719 -12.50 9.94 -21.63
N ASP A 720 -12.75 9.26 -20.53
CA ASP A 720 -11.71 8.55 -19.78
C ASP A 720 -11.49 7.10 -20.25
N HIS A 721 -12.54 6.33 -20.51
CA HIS A 721 -12.45 5.00 -21.14
C HIS A 721 -13.70 4.64 -21.93
N LEU A 722 -13.60 3.63 -22.80
CA LEU A 722 -14.79 2.96 -23.36
C LEU A 722 -15.51 2.13 -22.28
N PRO A 723 -16.81 1.84 -22.43
CA PRO A 723 -17.55 0.96 -21.53
C PRO A 723 -17.10 -0.51 -21.68
N GLY A 724 -17.19 -1.26 -20.58
CA GLY A 724 -16.68 -2.64 -20.50
C GLY A 724 -17.55 -3.72 -21.14
N PHE A 725 -18.68 -3.38 -21.78
CA PHE A 725 -19.66 -4.36 -22.27
C PHE A 725 -19.41 -4.86 -23.70
N TYR A 726 -18.46 -4.28 -24.45
CA TYR A 726 -18.18 -4.62 -25.86
C TYR A 726 -17.49 -6.00 -26.02
N SER A 727 -18.10 -7.06 -25.49
CA SER A 727 -17.54 -8.41 -25.42
C SER A 727 -17.24 -9.00 -26.81
N THR A 728 -18.09 -8.71 -27.78
CA THR A 728 -17.97 -9.16 -29.17
C THR A 728 -16.77 -8.49 -29.83
N ALA A 729 -16.65 -7.17 -29.71
CA ALA A 729 -15.51 -6.43 -30.27
C ALA A 729 -14.18 -6.77 -29.56
N TYR A 730 -14.19 -6.91 -28.23
CA TYR A 730 -13.00 -7.22 -27.42
C TYR A 730 -12.45 -8.64 -27.68
N SER A 731 -13.24 -9.53 -28.30
CA SER A 731 -12.81 -10.90 -28.62
C SER A 731 -11.70 -10.98 -29.67
N ASP A 732 -11.62 -10.03 -30.61
CA ASP A 732 -10.49 -9.93 -31.55
C ASP A 732 -9.39 -9.02 -30.99
N LYS A 733 -8.20 -9.59 -30.79
CA LYS A 733 -7.01 -8.88 -30.29
C LYS A 733 -6.58 -7.68 -31.14
N LYS A 734 -7.03 -7.58 -32.40
CA LYS A 734 -6.81 -6.39 -33.24
C LYS A 734 -7.55 -5.16 -32.73
N ASN A 735 -8.72 -5.35 -32.13
CA ASN A 735 -9.63 -4.27 -31.74
C ASN A 735 -9.21 -3.58 -30.44
N ILE A 736 -8.44 -4.27 -29.60
CA ILE A 736 -8.03 -3.83 -28.25
C ILE A 736 -7.44 -2.41 -28.24
N LEU A 737 -6.64 -2.03 -29.25
CA LEU A 737 -6.07 -0.68 -29.29
C LEU A 737 -7.15 0.40 -29.44
N GLY A 738 -8.04 0.25 -30.44
CA GLY A 738 -9.15 1.18 -30.65
C GLY A 738 -10.18 1.15 -29.51
N LEU A 739 -10.31 0.00 -28.82
CA LEU A 739 -11.13 -0.12 -27.60
C LEU A 739 -10.53 0.59 -26.37
N HIS A 740 -9.33 1.17 -26.50
CA HIS A 740 -8.73 2.07 -25.53
C HIS A 740 -8.61 3.52 -26.04
N GLU A 741 -9.18 3.88 -27.20
CA GLU A 741 -9.07 5.21 -27.81
C GLU A 741 -10.38 6.02 -27.66
N THR A 742 -10.45 6.87 -26.63
CA THR A 742 -11.58 7.78 -26.37
C THR A 742 -11.45 9.10 -27.12
N ASP A 743 -12.51 9.90 -27.13
CA ASP A 743 -12.53 11.23 -27.73
C ASP A 743 -12.01 12.31 -26.77
N TYR A 744 -11.31 13.32 -27.32
CA TYR A 744 -11.04 14.57 -26.62
C TYR A 744 -11.11 15.79 -27.55
N PHE A 745 -11.35 16.97 -26.97
CA PHE A 745 -11.15 18.27 -27.61
C PHE A 745 -10.72 19.35 -26.63
N ILE A 746 -10.07 20.39 -27.14
CA ILE A 746 -9.73 21.63 -26.43
C ILE A 746 -10.41 22.76 -27.20
N TRP A 747 -11.47 23.33 -26.62
CA TRP A 747 -12.27 24.42 -27.18
C TRP A 747 -12.06 25.69 -26.37
N SER A 748 -12.04 26.85 -27.01
CA SER A 748 -11.98 28.17 -26.33
C SER A 748 -13.13 29.07 -26.79
N ASN A 749 -13.69 29.85 -25.86
CA ASN A 749 -14.77 30.78 -26.17
C ASN A 749 -14.27 32.01 -26.94
N GLN A 750 -15.19 32.75 -27.60
CA GLN A 750 -14.86 33.93 -28.41
C GLN A 750 -14.21 35.10 -27.64
N ALA A 751 -14.25 35.09 -26.31
CA ALA A 751 -13.52 36.05 -25.47
C ALA A 751 -12.04 35.68 -25.28
N SER A 752 -11.63 34.45 -25.57
CA SER A 752 -10.22 34.03 -25.58
C SER A 752 -9.56 34.31 -26.92
N CYS A 753 -8.27 34.71 -26.88
CA CYS A 753 -7.43 34.81 -28.07
C CYS A 753 -7.28 33.47 -28.82
N SER A 754 -7.58 32.36 -28.15
CA SER A 754 -7.49 31.01 -28.70
C SER A 754 -8.78 30.47 -29.32
N ALA A 755 -9.85 31.27 -29.42
CA ALA A 755 -11.18 30.84 -29.90
C ALA A 755 -11.18 30.06 -31.22
N ASN A 756 -10.25 30.37 -32.13
CA ASN A 756 -10.12 29.75 -33.44
C ASN A 756 -8.87 28.83 -33.54
N THR A 757 -8.31 28.38 -32.41
CA THR A 757 -7.10 27.55 -32.40
C THR A 757 -7.42 26.08 -32.69
N LYS A 758 -6.94 25.61 -33.83
CA LYS A 758 -6.81 24.20 -34.14
C LYS A 758 -5.33 23.87 -34.36
N LEU A 759 -4.77 23.01 -33.52
CA LEU A 759 -3.43 22.45 -33.72
C LEU A 759 -3.41 21.53 -34.95
N ASP A 760 -2.22 21.23 -35.45
CA ASP A 760 -2.04 20.32 -36.58
C ASP A 760 -2.16 18.85 -36.16
N ALA A 761 -2.44 17.98 -37.13
CA ALA A 761 -2.67 16.55 -36.91
C ALA A 761 -1.55 15.83 -36.14
N VAL A 762 -0.27 16.19 -36.38
CA VAL A 762 0.88 15.57 -35.71
C VAL A 762 0.92 15.94 -34.22
N SER A 763 0.30 17.06 -33.85
CA SER A 763 0.21 17.62 -32.50
C SER A 763 -1.14 17.38 -31.82
N SER A 764 -2.15 16.80 -32.49
CA SER A 764 -3.49 16.59 -31.91
C SER A 764 -4.15 15.23 -32.15
N ASP A 765 -3.95 14.56 -33.29
CA ASP A 765 -4.81 13.41 -33.67
C ASP A 765 -4.73 12.25 -32.67
N TYR A 766 -3.56 12.05 -32.06
CA TYR A 766 -3.34 11.07 -30.98
C TYR A 766 -2.67 11.72 -29.76
N THR A 767 -3.19 11.43 -28.57
CA THR A 767 -2.63 11.85 -27.29
C THR A 767 -2.79 10.77 -26.22
N SER A 768 -2.27 11.01 -25.01
CA SER A 768 -2.63 10.30 -23.79
C SER A 768 -2.73 11.32 -22.64
N SER A 769 -3.57 11.05 -21.63
CA SER A 769 -3.98 12.07 -20.64
C SER A 769 -2.82 12.79 -19.94
N ASN A 770 -1.66 12.15 -19.81
CA ASN A 770 -0.45 12.74 -19.24
C ASN A 770 0.15 13.92 -20.06
N TYR A 771 -0.33 14.17 -21.28
CA TYR A 771 0.10 15.29 -22.12
C TYR A 771 -0.90 16.44 -22.19
N PHE A 772 -2.11 16.29 -21.65
CA PHE A 772 -3.16 17.31 -21.76
C PHE A 772 -2.74 18.69 -21.24
N SER A 773 -1.94 18.77 -20.17
CA SER A 773 -1.44 20.04 -19.65
C SER A 773 -0.45 20.75 -20.59
N ALA A 774 0.31 19.99 -21.40
CA ALA A 774 1.20 20.51 -22.42
C ALA A 774 0.44 20.92 -23.70
N GLN A 775 -0.50 20.10 -24.16
CA GLN A 775 -1.37 20.43 -25.30
C GLN A 775 -2.29 21.62 -25.01
N LEU A 776 -2.79 21.76 -23.78
CA LEU A 776 -3.54 22.95 -23.34
C LEU A 776 -2.67 24.21 -23.40
N ALA A 777 -1.40 24.13 -22.97
CA ALA A 777 -0.47 25.25 -23.10
C ALA A 777 -0.18 25.59 -24.57
N GLU A 778 -0.16 24.61 -25.47
CA GLU A 778 -0.01 24.80 -26.91
C GLU A 778 -1.24 25.47 -27.56
N HIS A 779 -2.44 24.94 -27.29
CA HIS A 779 -3.72 25.52 -27.74
C HIS A 779 -3.90 26.98 -27.26
N LEU A 780 -3.46 27.29 -26.04
CA LEU A 780 -3.51 28.65 -25.50
C LEU A 780 -2.44 29.60 -26.06
N ASN A 781 -1.51 29.12 -26.88
CA ASN A 781 -0.24 29.78 -27.22
C ASN A 781 0.51 30.30 -25.97
N ALA A 782 0.42 29.55 -24.88
CA ALA A 782 0.86 29.94 -23.55
C ALA A 782 2.30 29.51 -23.25
N LYS A 783 2.99 30.32 -22.45
CA LYS A 783 4.34 30.01 -21.94
C LYS A 783 4.30 28.77 -21.04
N VAL A 784 5.35 27.95 -21.12
CA VAL A 784 5.50 26.68 -20.40
C VAL A 784 6.53 26.75 -19.27
N SER A 785 6.34 25.94 -18.22
CA SER A 785 7.36 25.61 -17.22
C SER A 785 8.41 24.66 -17.78
N PRO A 786 9.56 24.44 -17.10
CA PRO A 786 10.51 23.39 -17.46
C PRO A 786 9.85 22.01 -17.62
N TYR A 787 8.93 21.65 -16.74
CA TYR A 787 8.20 20.38 -16.79
C TYR A 787 7.24 20.29 -17.98
N LEU A 788 6.47 21.35 -18.28
CA LEU A 788 5.62 21.34 -19.48
C LEU A 788 6.45 21.34 -20.77
N ALA A 789 7.58 22.03 -20.82
CA ALA A 789 8.52 21.97 -21.95
C ALA A 789 9.10 20.55 -22.17
N PHE A 790 9.33 19.81 -21.09
CA PHE A 790 9.67 18.38 -21.16
C PHE A 790 8.51 17.55 -21.73
N LEU A 791 7.27 17.76 -21.27
CA LEU A 791 6.09 17.04 -21.76
C LEU A 791 5.79 17.34 -23.24
N THR A 792 5.96 18.58 -23.71
CA THR A 792 5.85 18.94 -25.14
C THR A 792 6.89 18.18 -26.00
N GLU A 793 8.15 18.10 -25.56
CA GLU A 793 9.17 17.33 -26.30
C GLU A 793 8.95 15.81 -26.25
N MET A 794 8.36 15.28 -25.16
CA MET A 794 7.94 13.88 -25.07
C MET A 794 6.77 13.58 -26.02
N HIS A 795 5.71 14.40 -25.98
CA HIS A 795 4.53 14.27 -26.82
C HIS A 795 4.89 14.27 -28.30
N ARG A 796 5.76 15.20 -28.72
CA ARG A 796 6.29 15.29 -30.10
C ARG A 796 7.05 14.05 -30.60
N VAL A 797 7.55 13.17 -29.71
CA VAL A 797 8.27 11.94 -30.11
C VAL A 797 7.52 10.63 -29.82
N ILE A 798 6.56 10.66 -28.89
CA ILE A 798 5.63 9.58 -28.57
C ILE A 798 4.27 10.24 -28.25
N PRO A 799 3.44 10.52 -29.27
CA PRO A 799 2.16 11.22 -29.09
C PRO A 799 1.21 10.57 -28.09
N ALA A 800 1.14 9.23 -28.03
CA ALA A 800 0.35 8.54 -27.03
C ALA A 800 1.14 7.42 -26.33
N MET A 801 0.95 7.29 -25.02
CA MET A 801 1.53 6.20 -24.23
C MET A 801 0.59 5.70 -23.13
N SER A 802 0.55 4.39 -22.93
CA SER A 802 -0.36 3.73 -21.99
C SER A 802 0.19 2.40 -21.46
N VAL A 803 -0.55 1.78 -20.54
CA VAL A 803 -0.22 0.49 -19.94
C VAL A 803 -0.15 -0.64 -20.99
N PRO A 804 0.52 -1.77 -20.72
CA PRO A 804 0.67 -2.86 -21.69
C PRO A 804 -0.67 -3.37 -22.25
N ASP A 805 -1.68 -3.52 -21.39
CA ASP A 805 -2.94 -4.16 -21.75
C ASP A 805 -3.74 -3.38 -22.82
N SER A 806 -3.51 -2.06 -22.94
CA SER A 806 -4.14 -1.19 -23.95
C SER A 806 -3.72 -1.49 -25.41
N SER A 807 -2.87 -2.49 -25.63
CA SER A 807 -2.58 -3.06 -26.96
C SER A 807 -2.55 -4.59 -26.95
N GLY A 808 -3.12 -5.22 -25.92
CA GLY A 808 -3.06 -6.67 -25.71
C GLY A 808 -1.65 -7.20 -25.37
N SER A 809 -0.74 -6.32 -24.93
CA SER A 809 0.60 -6.66 -24.48
C SER A 809 0.59 -6.97 -22.98
N SER A 810 1.26 -8.03 -22.55
CA SER A 810 1.29 -8.46 -21.14
C SER A 810 2.52 -7.99 -20.35
N SER A 811 3.36 -7.12 -20.91
CA SER A 811 4.66 -6.76 -20.29
C SER A 811 5.35 -5.50 -20.82
N ALA A 812 5.10 -5.09 -22.05
CA ALA A 812 5.70 -3.89 -22.65
C ALA A 812 4.64 -2.77 -22.76
N PRO A 813 4.89 -1.56 -22.23
CA PRO A 813 3.97 -0.43 -22.36
C PRO A 813 3.65 -0.09 -23.82
N THR A 814 2.44 0.42 -24.04
CA THR A 814 1.95 0.84 -25.35
C THR A 814 2.48 2.23 -25.69
N TYR A 815 3.01 2.41 -26.91
CA TYR A 815 3.48 3.68 -27.46
C TYR A 815 2.98 3.83 -28.89
N LEU A 816 2.38 4.95 -29.26
CA LEU A 816 1.92 5.24 -30.63
C LEU A 816 2.76 6.33 -31.30
N ASP A 817 2.82 6.31 -32.63
CA ASP A 817 3.26 7.44 -33.45
C ASP A 817 2.09 8.39 -33.79
N SER A 818 2.38 9.48 -34.50
CA SER A 818 1.40 10.52 -34.86
C SER A 818 0.29 10.05 -35.81
N ASN A 819 0.35 8.81 -36.30
CA ASN A 819 -0.67 8.20 -37.15
C ASN A 819 -1.29 6.97 -36.48
N GLY A 820 -1.17 6.85 -35.15
CA GLY A 820 -1.75 5.76 -34.35
C GLY A 820 -0.98 4.44 -34.37
N ASN A 821 0.21 4.36 -34.98
CA ASN A 821 0.90 3.07 -35.13
C ASN A 821 1.75 2.70 -33.90
N LEU A 822 1.68 1.43 -33.48
CA LEU A 822 2.45 0.88 -32.36
C LEU A 822 3.98 0.96 -32.56
N ILE A 823 4.65 1.86 -31.83
CA ILE A 823 6.11 2.01 -31.82
C ILE A 823 6.76 0.88 -31.02
N LYS A 824 7.16 -0.17 -31.72
CA LYS A 824 7.93 -1.29 -31.15
C LYS A 824 9.21 -0.78 -30.47
N LYS A 825 9.46 -1.13 -29.21
CA LYS A 825 10.58 -0.64 -28.36
C LYS A 825 11.96 -0.58 -29.03
N LYS A 826 12.27 -1.52 -29.94
CA LYS A 826 13.52 -1.50 -30.73
C LYS A 826 13.61 -0.29 -31.70
N ASN A 827 12.49 0.09 -32.32
CA ASN A 827 12.36 1.16 -33.33
C ASN A 827 12.40 2.58 -32.72
N LEU A 828 12.17 2.74 -31.40
CA LEU A 828 12.22 4.05 -30.72
C LEU A 828 13.53 4.79 -31.08
N SER A 829 13.44 6.07 -31.44
CA SER A 829 14.60 6.89 -31.80
C SER A 829 15.55 7.08 -30.61
N LYS A 830 16.79 7.52 -30.86
CA LYS A 830 17.73 7.84 -29.78
C LYS A 830 17.20 8.97 -28.89
N GLN A 831 16.49 9.94 -29.47
CA GLN A 831 15.80 11.00 -28.71
C GLN A 831 14.68 10.42 -27.84
N ALA A 832 13.78 9.61 -28.42
CA ALA A 832 12.67 9.01 -27.67
C ALA A 832 13.15 8.12 -26.52
N LYS A 833 14.21 7.33 -26.73
CA LYS A 833 14.85 6.52 -25.68
C LYS A 833 15.43 7.38 -24.54
N GLN A 834 16.05 8.53 -24.85
CA GLN A 834 16.53 9.46 -23.83
C GLN A 834 15.38 10.15 -23.10
N LEU A 835 14.37 10.64 -23.82
CA LEU A 835 13.24 11.37 -23.21
C LEU A 835 12.40 10.44 -22.32
N LEU A 836 12.20 9.17 -22.70
CA LEU A 836 11.59 8.15 -21.82
C LEU A 836 12.41 7.90 -20.55
N HIS A 837 13.74 7.87 -20.64
CA HIS A 837 14.60 7.68 -19.46
C HIS A 837 14.57 8.90 -18.53
N ASP A 838 14.63 10.11 -19.10
CA ASP A 838 14.38 11.36 -18.36
C ASP A 838 13.00 11.35 -17.71
N TYR A 839 11.95 10.88 -18.39
CA TYR A 839 10.60 10.75 -17.83
C TYR A 839 10.59 9.81 -16.63
N GLN A 840 11.22 8.65 -16.74
CA GLN A 840 11.31 7.69 -15.63
C GLN A 840 12.05 8.28 -14.43
N LEU A 841 13.10 9.06 -14.64
CA LEU A 841 13.81 9.79 -13.59
C LEU A 841 12.93 10.86 -12.93
N ILE A 842 12.26 11.70 -13.72
CA ILE A 842 11.35 12.76 -13.27
C ILE A 842 10.18 12.17 -12.48
N GLN A 843 9.52 11.16 -13.03
CA GLN A 843 8.37 10.50 -12.42
C GLN A 843 8.73 9.73 -11.15
N TYR A 844 9.90 9.09 -11.09
CA TYR A 844 10.40 8.49 -9.86
C TYR A 844 10.64 9.56 -8.78
N ASP A 845 11.27 10.69 -9.13
CA ASP A 845 11.53 11.79 -8.19
C ASP A 845 10.27 12.45 -7.66
N MET A 846 9.26 12.64 -8.52
CA MET A 846 7.96 13.24 -8.18
C MET A 846 7.02 12.27 -7.45
N SER A 847 7.30 10.96 -7.44
CA SER A 847 6.49 9.94 -6.75
C SER A 847 7.14 9.43 -5.46
N VAL A 848 8.03 8.44 -5.56
CA VAL A 848 8.61 7.69 -4.42
C VAL A 848 10.08 8.00 -4.13
N GLY A 849 10.68 8.92 -4.89
CA GLY A 849 12.05 9.36 -4.75
C GLY A 849 12.28 10.34 -3.58
N LYS A 850 13.15 11.32 -3.81
CA LYS A 850 13.57 12.34 -2.83
C LYS A 850 13.01 13.73 -3.11
N ASN A 851 12.22 13.90 -4.18
CA ASN A 851 11.65 15.16 -4.63
C ASN A 851 12.74 16.25 -4.89
N TYR A 852 13.89 15.86 -5.45
CA TYR A 852 15.00 16.78 -5.77
C TYR A 852 14.61 17.89 -6.79
N LEU A 853 13.57 17.68 -7.61
CA LEU A 853 13.06 18.68 -8.55
C LEU A 853 12.15 19.74 -7.90
N LYS A 854 11.71 19.52 -6.66
CA LYS A 854 10.69 20.34 -5.99
C LYS A 854 11.07 21.82 -5.92
N ASP A 855 12.23 22.09 -5.33
CA ASP A 855 12.64 23.45 -4.99
C ASP A 855 13.52 24.09 -6.10
N THR A 856 13.52 23.53 -7.32
CA THR A 856 14.28 24.04 -8.48
C THR A 856 13.44 24.82 -9.49
N GLY A 857 12.18 25.16 -9.15
CA GLY A 857 11.22 25.79 -10.05
C GLY A 857 10.85 24.94 -11.27
N PHE A 858 10.95 23.60 -11.16
CA PHE A 858 10.78 22.70 -12.31
C PHE A 858 9.35 22.70 -12.87
N VAL A 859 8.35 22.81 -11.99
CA VAL A 859 6.92 22.81 -12.36
C VAL A 859 6.33 24.21 -12.53
N ASP A 860 7.04 25.25 -12.07
CA ASP A 860 6.52 26.61 -11.96
C ASP A 860 6.27 27.23 -13.34
N LEU A 861 5.03 27.68 -13.58
CA LEU A 861 4.75 28.49 -14.76
C LEU A 861 5.46 29.85 -14.66
N PRO A 862 5.97 30.39 -15.78
CA PRO A 862 6.47 31.75 -15.82
C PRO A 862 5.33 32.76 -15.63
N LYS A 863 5.70 33.98 -15.24
CA LYS A 863 4.81 35.14 -15.12
C LYS A 863 4.79 35.93 -16.43
#